data_AF-A0A943LI48-F1
#
_entry.id   AF-A0A943LI48-F1
#
_cell.length_a   1.000
_cell.length_b   1.000
_cell.length_c   1.000
_cell.angle_alpha   90.00
_cell.angle_beta   90.00
_cell.angle_gamma   90.00
#
_symmetry.space_group_name_H-M   'P 1'
#
loop_
_entity.id
_entity.type
_entity.pdbx_description
1 polymer ?
#
loop_
_entity_poly.entity_id
_entity_poly.type
_entity_poly.pdbx_seq_one_letter_code
_entity_poly.pdbx_strand_id
1 'polypeptide(L)'
;MDGYNPKNRKKIAVALSAIILTSQAIPVNALTNDKLENNKYTYTTPTSLISTKDTEAPGVFQISKNDWDGSPNYTITMNMWYGVNGDIWRLYENGVLIAEVPLINNTPAAQTAQYTFTDKPNKTYVYTAELVNSAGVTQARESVTHVVTKNEKPIDVPLPESASGLPAVGYTVLNEDEDTFEWAVFIANPNPSYIWNGRDFSAWGLSFETDNEITSVSNCASYTQENGKVTINLKQDERLLGSKTTRVFVVQGNKKDSKAPSAFTPNIFRGNITYPEYEGLPSSWSKNKPDLNIKDLIENESEYYSTTVKGNTGNKLMYTNPAHPTQIQLGLPNSMPVPINGVNGLKIWIPSEYLAMGIATGTELFGLNPNFMIGLSIKENFTCGLAPIESGYNENIVTVDGKQWSWPIQKKHPDGPFQQEKGNFNEVKKQYPDYLPSTAEHEDYVTLKTGDIDDPSYVHAAMTSYISLTMTREFLYAIPNNKFDEFIKDAKDPWAEFVLVDNAYNRGVYGLLQRNLFTTHREQAINTNDINAEFQLSGFANHIENISNVINEMDKETSNIYDAKITWSEMENYFDEFRKFYGNGTPSDSEWNDMKSDVKRAFDILSEHWGDGTISYRYDFLTLLRVAEQYLPEDKHPNPTGPSWIEQIVSANNQAASAPSK
;
A
#
# COMPACT_ATOMS: atom_id res chain seq x y z
N MET A 1 60.30 -3.60 35.13
CA MET A 1 59.54 -3.56 36.38
C MET A 1 58.32 -2.72 36.13
N ASP A 2 57.18 -3.35 36.39
CA ASP A 2 55.83 -2.83 36.66
C ASP A 2 55.02 -2.16 35.55
N GLY A 3 53.89 -2.81 35.20
CA GLY A 3 52.64 -2.09 34.92
C GLY A 3 51.84 -2.46 33.66
N TYR A 4 51.47 -3.72 33.47
CA TYR A 4 50.46 -4.13 32.47
C TYR A 4 49.03 -3.96 33.02
N ASN A 5 48.15 -3.23 32.30
CA ASN A 5 46.85 -3.70 31.75
C ASN A 5 45.86 -2.54 31.48
N PRO A 6 45.48 -2.27 30.21
CA PRO A 6 44.46 -1.28 29.84
C PRO A 6 43.13 -1.96 29.51
N LYS A 7 42.16 -1.94 30.42
CA LYS A 7 40.74 -2.10 30.08
C LYS A 7 39.89 -1.22 30.99
N ASN A 8 39.65 0.03 30.58
CA ASN A 8 38.36 0.68 30.74
C ASN A 8 38.33 2.09 30.15
N ARG A 9 37.20 2.36 29.47
CA ARG A 9 36.61 3.66 29.09
C ARG A 9 36.93 4.24 27.70
N LYS A 10 35.85 4.16 26.90
CA LYS A 10 35.27 5.22 26.07
C LYS A 10 36.08 5.71 24.87
N LYS A 11 35.59 5.36 23.69
CA LYS A 11 35.25 6.30 22.62
C LYS A 11 34.29 5.59 21.64
N ILE A 12 33.01 5.94 21.74
CA ILE A 12 32.03 5.72 20.67
C ILE A 12 32.42 6.74 19.60
N ALA A 13 32.94 6.28 18.47
CA ALA A 13 33.05 7.08 17.26
C ALA A 13 31.78 6.82 16.46
N VAL A 14 30.87 7.79 16.45
CA VAL A 14 29.73 7.82 15.53
C VAL A 14 30.29 8.19 14.17
N ALA A 15 30.37 7.23 13.25
CA ALA A 15 30.51 7.51 11.84
C ALA A 15 29.09 7.64 11.27
N LEU A 16 28.63 8.88 11.05
CA LEU A 16 27.49 9.14 10.18
C LEU A 16 27.87 8.65 8.77
N SER A 17 27.23 7.59 8.32
CA SER A 17 27.22 7.18 6.92
C SER A 17 25.76 7.14 6.50
N ALA A 18 25.42 7.96 5.51
CA ALA A 18 24.10 8.05 4.91
C ALA A 18 23.63 6.67 4.46
N ILE A 19 22.49 6.22 4.99
CA ILE A 19 21.78 5.06 4.46
C ILE A 19 20.88 5.60 3.35
N ILE A 20 21.22 5.22 2.13
CA ILE A 20 20.33 5.31 0.97
C ILE A 20 19.17 4.36 1.27
N LEU A 21 17.96 4.90 1.45
CA LEU A 21 16.73 4.14 1.53
C LEU A 21 16.51 3.49 0.17
N THR A 22 16.79 2.20 0.08
CA THR A 22 16.27 1.34 -0.98
C THR A 22 15.07 0.61 -0.41
N SER A 23 13.93 0.67 -1.10
CA SER A 23 12.63 0.05 -0.81
C SER A 23 12.61 -1.48 -0.82
N GLN A 24 13.52 -2.11 -0.08
CA GLN A 24 13.46 -3.54 0.23
C GLN A 24 13.09 -3.73 1.69
N ALA A 25 11.99 -4.46 1.94
CA ALA A 25 11.72 -5.02 3.26
C ALA A 25 12.90 -5.93 3.61
N ILE A 26 13.80 -5.46 4.49
CA ILE A 26 14.88 -6.30 5.00
C ILE A 26 14.21 -7.31 5.96
N PRO A 27 14.26 -8.63 5.67
CA PRO A 27 13.85 -9.61 6.67
C PRO A 27 14.75 -9.43 7.90
N VAL A 28 14.13 -9.15 9.05
CA VAL A 28 14.84 -9.17 10.32
C VAL A 28 15.24 -10.61 10.58
N ASN A 29 16.53 -10.92 10.38
CA ASN A 29 17.09 -12.20 10.81
C ASN A 29 16.78 -12.39 12.30
N ALA A 30 16.36 -13.60 12.66
CA ALA A 30 16.07 -13.99 14.03
C ALA A 30 17.17 -13.51 14.98
N LEU A 31 16.84 -12.51 15.80
CA LEU A 31 17.63 -12.21 16.98
C LEU A 31 17.37 -13.37 17.94
N THR A 32 18.32 -14.30 18.00
CA THR A 32 18.41 -15.23 19.13
C THR A 32 18.50 -14.37 20.38
N ASN A 33 17.51 -14.50 21.27
CA ASN A 33 17.52 -13.88 22.60
C ASN A 33 18.64 -14.49 23.44
N ASP A 34 19.88 -14.10 23.16
CA ASP A 34 21.06 -14.44 23.94
C ASP A 34 21.17 -13.47 25.13
N LYS A 35 20.09 -13.35 25.90
CA LYS A 35 20.04 -12.77 27.25
C LYS A 35 18.89 -13.37 28.06
N LEU A 36 18.97 -14.67 28.32
CA LEU A 36 18.47 -15.17 29.61
C LEU A 36 19.46 -14.70 30.67
N GLU A 37 19.16 -13.55 31.28
CA GLU A 37 19.79 -13.18 32.54
C GLU A 37 19.49 -14.28 33.56
N ASN A 38 20.56 -14.98 33.95
CA ASN A 38 20.60 -15.91 35.05
C ASN A 38 20.08 -15.25 36.32
N ASN A 39 18.79 -15.38 36.59
CA ASN A 39 18.29 -15.35 37.96
C ASN A 39 18.81 -16.61 38.65
N LYS A 40 20.04 -16.51 39.18
CA LYS A 40 20.57 -17.42 40.20
C LYS A 40 19.65 -17.32 41.42
N TYR A 41 18.65 -18.20 41.47
CA TYR A 41 18.06 -18.57 42.73
C TYR A 41 19.13 -19.37 43.48
N THR A 42 19.76 -18.74 44.48
CA THR A 42 20.51 -19.46 45.52
C THR A 42 19.52 -20.30 46.31
N TYR A 43 19.41 -21.58 45.95
CA TYR A 43 18.83 -22.57 46.85
C TYR A 43 19.91 -22.97 47.86
N THR A 44 19.79 -22.46 49.07
CA THR A 44 20.46 -23.05 50.23
C THR A 44 19.90 -24.46 50.38
N THR A 45 20.67 -25.48 49.99
CA THR A 45 20.32 -26.87 50.24
C THR A 45 20.43 -27.11 51.74
N PRO A 46 19.34 -27.44 52.48
CA PRO A 46 19.51 -28.13 53.74
C PRO A 46 19.85 -29.58 53.37
N THR A 47 21.14 -29.92 53.40
CA THR A 47 21.58 -31.31 53.51
C THR A 47 21.01 -31.89 54.81
N SER A 48 19.94 -32.68 54.67
CA SER A 48 19.77 -34.00 55.27
C SER A 48 18.29 -34.41 55.15
N LEU A 49 17.88 -34.86 53.95
CA LEU A 49 16.66 -35.67 53.86
C LEU A 49 16.95 -36.97 54.62
N ILE A 50 16.19 -37.19 55.69
CA ILE A 50 16.13 -38.48 56.37
C ILE A 50 15.65 -39.45 55.30
N SER A 51 16.55 -40.30 54.79
CA SER A 51 16.12 -41.52 54.10
C SER A 51 15.33 -42.31 55.12
N THR A 52 14.00 -42.25 55.02
CA THR A 52 13.18 -43.31 55.57
C THR A 52 13.65 -44.61 54.90
N LYS A 53 13.75 -45.69 55.68
CA LYS A 53 13.94 -47.04 55.12
C LYS A 53 12.55 -47.61 54.89
N ASP A 54 11.85 -47.07 53.90
CA ASP A 54 10.57 -47.61 53.52
C ASP A 54 10.77 -49.02 52.95
N THR A 55 9.80 -49.90 53.22
CA THR A 55 9.79 -51.28 52.70
C THR A 55 8.89 -51.44 51.49
N GLU A 56 8.06 -50.44 51.18
CA GLU A 56 7.08 -50.44 50.10
C GLU A 56 7.07 -49.08 49.39
N ALA A 57 6.83 -49.10 48.07
CA ALA A 57 6.67 -47.88 47.27
C ALA A 57 5.47 -47.04 47.76
N PRO A 58 5.41 -45.74 47.44
CA PRO A 58 4.35 -44.89 47.94
C PRO A 58 2.94 -45.38 47.57
N GLY A 59 1.95 -45.10 48.42
CA GLY A 59 0.57 -45.49 48.12
C GLY A 59 -0.02 -44.73 46.93
N VAL A 60 -1.18 -45.20 46.45
CA VAL A 60 -1.87 -44.58 45.31
C VAL A 60 -2.26 -43.15 45.66
N PHE A 61 -1.93 -42.22 44.77
CA PHE A 61 -2.26 -40.81 44.89
C PHE A 61 -2.86 -40.28 43.59
N GLN A 62 -3.41 -39.07 43.65
CA GLN A 62 -3.96 -38.37 42.50
C GLN A 62 -3.47 -36.93 42.48
N ILE A 63 -3.48 -36.34 41.29
CA ILE A 63 -3.29 -34.91 41.09
C ILE A 63 -4.62 -34.28 40.64
N SER A 64 -4.84 -33.03 41.01
CA SER A 64 -5.98 -32.23 40.57
C SER A 64 -5.55 -30.80 40.28
N LYS A 65 -6.35 -30.04 39.54
CA LYS A 65 -6.18 -28.60 39.35
C LYS A 65 -7.24 -27.83 40.15
N ASN A 66 -6.94 -26.59 40.48
CA ASN A 66 -7.86 -25.70 41.20
C ASN A 66 -8.72 -24.81 40.27
N ASP A 67 -8.48 -24.86 38.96
CA ASP A 67 -9.14 -24.00 38.00
C ASP A 67 -9.49 -24.74 36.70
N TRP A 68 -10.65 -24.42 36.11
CA TRP A 68 -11.16 -24.95 34.85
C TRP A 68 -11.62 -23.85 33.89
N ASP A 69 -11.48 -22.58 34.27
CA ASP A 69 -12.08 -21.45 33.56
C ASP A 69 -11.21 -20.89 32.43
N GLY A 70 -10.02 -21.45 32.22
CA GLY A 70 -9.05 -20.96 31.25
C GLY A 70 -7.98 -20.01 31.81
N SER A 71 -7.92 -19.80 33.12
CA SER A 71 -6.95 -18.92 33.77
C SER A 71 -5.49 -19.28 33.45
N PRO A 72 -4.64 -18.27 33.20
CA PRO A 72 -3.19 -18.47 33.09
C PRO A 72 -2.50 -18.76 34.43
N ASN A 73 -3.23 -18.60 35.54
CA ASN A 73 -2.74 -18.82 36.90
C ASN A 73 -3.56 -19.95 37.55
N TYR A 74 -2.93 -21.09 37.81
CA TYR A 74 -3.58 -22.26 38.39
C TYR A 74 -2.56 -23.08 39.20
N THR A 75 -3.06 -23.98 40.03
CA THR A 75 -2.25 -24.83 40.91
C THR A 75 -2.60 -26.29 40.66
N ILE A 76 -1.56 -27.12 40.50
CA ILE A 76 -1.70 -28.57 40.53
C ILE A 76 -1.44 -29.04 41.96
N THR A 77 -2.41 -29.78 42.51
CA THR A 77 -2.36 -30.32 43.88
C THR A 77 -2.26 -31.83 43.83
N MET A 78 -1.27 -32.38 44.50
CA MET A 78 -1.16 -33.80 44.80
C MET A 78 -1.88 -34.10 46.12
N ASN A 79 -2.68 -35.17 46.14
CA ASN A 79 -3.31 -35.70 47.35
C ASN A 79 -3.16 -37.22 47.44
N MET A 80 -2.69 -37.67 48.60
CA MET A 80 -2.62 -39.06 49.00
C MET A 80 -3.35 -39.24 50.34
N TRP A 81 -4.41 -40.04 50.37
CA TRP A 81 -5.30 -40.14 51.53
C TRP A 81 -4.89 -41.20 52.56
N TYR A 82 -4.19 -42.25 52.12
CA TYR A 82 -3.72 -43.36 52.95
C TYR A 82 -2.62 -44.14 52.21
N GLY A 83 -1.71 -44.78 52.95
CA GLY A 83 -0.60 -45.61 52.41
C GLY A 83 0.77 -45.14 52.89
N VAL A 84 1.84 -45.66 52.28
CA VAL A 84 3.22 -45.22 52.55
C VAL A 84 3.48 -43.90 51.83
N ASN A 85 3.95 -42.88 52.55
CA ASN A 85 4.21 -41.57 51.98
C ASN A 85 5.43 -41.56 51.06
N GLY A 86 5.49 -40.55 50.19
CA GLY A 86 6.67 -40.23 49.40
C GLY A 86 7.63 -39.30 50.13
N ASP A 87 8.88 -39.32 49.70
CA ASP A 87 9.93 -38.36 50.04
C ASP A 87 10.03 -37.23 49.00
N ILE A 88 9.63 -37.49 47.75
CA ILE A 88 9.69 -36.53 46.64
C ILE A 88 8.46 -36.69 45.75
N TRP A 89 7.84 -35.58 45.38
CA TRP A 89 6.83 -35.51 44.32
C TRP A 89 7.43 -34.89 43.06
N ARG A 90 7.44 -35.64 41.96
CA ARG A 90 7.88 -35.19 40.64
C ARG A 90 6.65 -34.81 39.80
N LEU A 91 6.62 -33.60 39.28
CA LEU A 91 5.55 -33.12 38.40
C LEU A 91 6.09 -32.96 36.98
N TYR A 92 5.38 -33.53 36.02
CA TYR A 92 5.70 -33.48 34.61
C TYR A 92 4.64 -32.68 33.84
N GLU A 93 5.05 -31.82 32.92
CA GLU A 93 4.20 -31.10 31.98
C GLU A 93 4.52 -31.57 30.57
N ASN A 94 3.51 -32.06 29.84
CA ASN A 94 3.65 -32.59 28.48
C ASN A 94 4.80 -33.62 28.35
N GLY A 95 5.01 -34.43 29.39
CA GLY A 95 6.06 -35.45 29.46
C GLY A 95 7.42 -34.97 29.97
N VAL A 96 7.62 -33.67 30.19
CA VAL A 96 8.89 -33.10 30.69
C VAL A 96 8.82 -32.83 32.19
N LEU A 97 9.84 -33.24 32.94
CA LEU A 97 9.94 -32.97 34.38
C LEU A 97 10.11 -31.46 34.63
N ILE A 98 9.13 -30.84 35.30
CA ILE A 98 9.13 -29.40 35.56
C ILE A 98 9.34 -29.04 37.04
N ALA A 99 9.11 -29.97 37.96
CA ALA A 99 9.33 -29.75 39.38
C ALA A 99 9.62 -31.05 40.14
N GLU A 100 10.51 -30.96 41.12
CA GLU A 100 10.69 -31.96 42.19
C GLU A 100 10.44 -31.27 43.53
N VAL A 101 9.40 -31.70 44.24
CA VAL A 101 9.00 -31.14 45.53
C VAL A 101 9.37 -32.13 46.64
N PRO A 102 10.36 -31.83 47.49
CA PRO A 102 10.67 -32.64 48.66
C PRO A 102 9.50 -32.67 49.63
N LEU A 103 9.21 -33.83 50.18
CA LEU A 103 8.11 -34.07 51.10
C LEU A 103 8.61 -34.68 52.40
N ILE A 104 7.83 -34.52 53.46
CA ILE A 104 8.07 -35.21 54.73
C ILE A 104 7.24 -36.49 54.74
N ASN A 105 7.92 -37.64 54.85
CA ASN A 105 7.29 -38.94 55.02
C ASN A 105 6.80 -39.09 56.47
N ASN A 106 5.48 -39.00 56.65
CA ASN A 106 4.75 -39.12 57.92
C ASN A 106 3.82 -40.32 57.90
N THR A 107 4.22 -41.41 57.25
CA THR A 107 3.41 -42.64 57.12
C THR A 107 2.81 -43.06 58.46
N PRO A 108 1.50 -43.37 58.55
CA PRO A 108 0.52 -43.51 57.47
C PRO A 108 -0.39 -42.28 57.27
N ALA A 109 0.01 -41.09 57.73
CA ALA A 109 -0.81 -39.88 57.59
C ALA A 109 -0.94 -39.45 56.13
N ALA A 110 -2.11 -38.89 55.77
CA ALA A 110 -2.33 -38.32 54.45
C ALA A 110 -1.26 -37.29 54.07
N GLN A 111 -0.91 -37.24 52.78
CA GLN A 111 0.14 -36.38 52.24
C GLN A 111 -0.41 -35.50 51.11
N THR A 112 0.03 -34.25 51.06
CA THR A 112 -0.37 -33.29 50.04
C THR A 112 0.82 -32.44 49.60
N ALA A 113 0.81 -32.02 48.35
CA ALA A 113 1.77 -31.06 47.79
C ALA A 113 1.10 -30.21 46.72
N GLN A 114 1.64 -29.02 46.46
CA GLN A 114 1.09 -28.09 45.47
C GLN A 114 2.21 -27.48 44.64
N TYR A 115 1.92 -27.23 43.36
CA TYR A 115 2.75 -26.44 42.47
C TYR A 115 1.90 -25.41 41.75
N THR A 116 2.22 -24.13 41.96
CA THR A 116 1.45 -23.01 41.41
C THR A 116 2.14 -22.47 40.16
N PHE A 117 1.36 -22.34 39.09
CA PHE A 117 1.75 -21.70 37.84
C PHE A 117 1.23 -20.27 37.81
N THR A 118 2.03 -19.38 37.23
CA THR A 118 1.69 -17.99 36.99
C THR A 118 2.01 -17.61 35.54
N ASP A 119 1.14 -16.80 34.93
CA ASP A 119 1.30 -16.24 33.58
C ASP A 119 1.55 -17.31 32.49
N LYS A 120 0.83 -18.45 32.58
CA LYS A 120 0.97 -19.51 31.56
C LYS A 120 0.41 -19.02 30.21
N PRO A 121 1.12 -19.21 29.09
CA PRO A 121 0.60 -18.90 27.76
C PRO A 121 -0.68 -19.69 27.43
N ASN A 122 -1.51 -19.14 26.52
CA ASN A 122 -2.72 -19.79 26.01
C ASN A 122 -2.37 -21.06 25.23
N LYS A 123 -2.53 -22.23 25.86
CA LYS A 123 -2.41 -23.56 25.24
C LYS A 123 -2.99 -24.64 26.16
N THR A 124 -3.00 -25.88 25.67
CA THR A 124 -3.35 -27.06 26.46
C THR A 124 -2.10 -27.65 27.10
N TYR A 125 -2.19 -27.93 28.40
CA TYR A 125 -1.14 -28.53 29.21
C TYR A 125 -1.64 -29.85 29.81
N VAL A 126 -0.86 -30.92 29.66
CA VAL A 126 -1.16 -32.22 30.26
C VAL A 126 -0.13 -32.49 31.37
N TYR A 127 -0.64 -32.67 32.59
CA TYR A 127 0.16 -32.93 33.77
C TYR A 127 0.10 -34.40 34.16
N THR A 128 1.28 -34.98 34.42
CA THR A 128 1.43 -36.29 35.07
C THR A 128 2.39 -36.14 36.25
N ALA A 129 2.40 -37.11 37.16
CA ALA A 129 3.25 -37.01 38.34
C ALA A 129 3.70 -38.37 38.86
N GLU A 130 4.80 -38.35 39.60
CA GLU A 130 5.34 -39.49 40.34
C GLU A 130 5.54 -39.12 41.81
N LEU A 131 5.29 -40.08 42.69
CA LEU A 131 5.62 -40.00 44.12
C LEU A 131 6.70 -41.04 44.40
N VAL A 132 7.82 -40.60 44.98
CA VAL A 132 9.04 -41.39 45.13
C VAL A 132 9.41 -41.49 46.60
N ASN A 133 9.76 -42.69 47.08
CA ASN A 133 10.45 -42.89 48.35
C ASN A 133 11.65 -43.83 48.19
N SER A 134 12.33 -44.20 49.28
CA SER A 134 13.49 -45.11 49.22
C SER A 134 13.20 -46.51 48.65
N ALA A 135 11.94 -46.94 48.68
CA ALA A 135 11.51 -48.28 48.28
C ALA A 135 10.99 -48.35 46.83
N GLY A 136 10.61 -47.22 46.23
CA GLY A 136 10.16 -47.21 44.85
C GLY A 136 9.43 -45.94 44.43
N VAL A 137 8.78 -46.04 43.26
CA VAL A 137 8.06 -44.96 42.58
C VAL A 137 6.63 -45.41 42.31
N THR A 138 5.68 -44.52 42.58
CA THR A 138 4.27 -44.69 42.20
C THR A 138 3.89 -43.56 41.26
N GLN A 139 3.16 -43.87 40.18
CA GLN A 139 2.62 -42.86 39.26
C GLN A 139 1.25 -42.38 39.73
N ALA A 140 0.93 -41.12 39.41
CA ALA A 140 -0.40 -40.56 39.67
C ALA A 140 -1.46 -41.39 38.94
N ARG A 141 -2.61 -41.59 39.60
CA ARG A 141 -3.71 -42.41 39.06
C ARG A 141 -4.23 -41.90 37.70
N GLU A 142 -4.25 -40.59 37.52
CA GLU A 142 -4.77 -39.92 36.32
C GLU A 142 -3.88 -38.73 35.95
N SER A 143 -3.87 -38.39 34.65
CA SER A 143 -3.32 -37.12 34.18
C SER A 143 -4.34 -36.00 34.34
N VAL A 144 -3.86 -34.76 34.45
CA VAL A 144 -4.73 -33.57 34.54
C VAL A 144 -4.47 -32.68 33.33
N THR A 145 -5.53 -32.35 32.59
CA THR A 145 -5.43 -31.40 31.46
C THR A 145 -5.91 -30.02 31.88
N HIS A 146 -5.13 -28.98 31.58
CA HIS A 146 -5.54 -27.59 31.71
C HIS A 146 -5.41 -26.85 30.38
N VAL A 147 -6.51 -26.23 29.94
CA VAL A 147 -6.52 -25.41 28.73
C VAL A 147 -6.51 -23.96 29.19
N VAL A 148 -5.45 -23.22 28.89
CA VAL A 148 -5.38 -21.78 29.18
C VAL A 148 -5.94 -21.02 27.99
N THR A 149 -6.90 -20.14 28.23
CA THR A 149 -7.57 -19.31 27.22
C THR A 149 -7.64 -17.83 27.59
N LYS A 150 -7.21 -17.46 28.80
CA LYS A 150 -7.34 -16.10 29.37
C LYS A 150 -6.00 -15.39 29.62
N ASN A 151 -4.90 -15.85 29.03
CA ASN A 151 -3.70 -15.04 28.96
C ASN A 151 -3.87 -14.00 27.85
N GLU A 152 -4.25 -12.78 28.24
CA GLU A 152 -4.45 -11.65 27.32
C GLU A 152 -3.19 -10.79 27.14
N LYS A 153 -2.05 -11.20 27.71
CA LYS A 153 -0.80 -10.45 27.60
C LYS A 153 -0.41 -10.38 26.11
N PRO A 154 -0.21 -9.17 25.55
CA PRO A 154 0.23 -9.03 24.18
C PRO A 154 1.58 -9.71 23.97
N ILE A 155 1.71 -10.46 22.88
CA ILE A 155 2.99 -11.02 22.45
C ILE A 155 3.80 -9.87 21.86
N ASP A 156 4.97 -9.61 22.45
CA ASP A 156 5.89 -8.61 21.94
C ASP A 156 6.60 -9.15 20.69
N VAL A 157 6.64 -8.33 19.64
CA VAL A 157 7.23 -8.67 18.34
C VAL A 157 8.15 -7.54 17.88
N PRO A 158 9.28 -7.85 17.21
CA PRO A 158 10.20 -6.83 16.75
C PRO A 158 9.57 -6.06 15.58
N LEU A 159 9.26 -4.77 15.79
CA LEU A 159 8.74 -3.88 14.76
C LEU A 159 9.85 -2.94 14.24
N PRO A 160 9.83 -2.58 12.94
CA PRO A 160 10.67 -1.50 12.43
C PRO A 160 10.21 -0.16 13.01
N GLU A 161 11.07 0.86 12.94
CA GLU A 161 10.75 2.22 13.42
C GLU A 161 9.55 2.84 12.67
N SER A 162 9.47 2.58 11.36
CA SER A 162 8.39 3.03 10.49
C SER A 162 8.12 2.05 9.35
N ALA A 163 6.96 2.18 8.71
CA ALA A 163 6.60 1.47 7.49
C ALA A 163 5.96 2.45 6.49
N SER A 164 6.27 2.31 5.20
CA SER A 164 5.66 3.08 4.10
C SER A 164 5.54 2.14 2.90
N GLY A 165 4.54 2.35 2.06
CA GLY A 165 4.19 1.40 1.01
C GLY A 165 3.41 0.23 1.58
N LEU A 166 4.08 -0.63 2.32
CA LEU A 166 3.50 -1.87 2.82
C LEU A 166 3.54 -1.92 4.34
N PRO A 167 2.55 -2.56 5.01
CA PRO A 167 2.63 -2.79 6.44
C PRO A 167 3.81 -3.73 6.75
N ALA A 168 4.41 -3.55 7.93
CA ALA A 168 5.49 -4.41 8.38
C ALA A 168 4.95 -5.84 8.64
N VAL A 169 5.66 -6.85 8.14
CA VAL A 169 5.35 -8.26 8.39
C VAL A 169 6.59 -9.01 8.84
N GLY A 170 6.38 -10.07 9.60
CA GLY A 170 7.47 -10.93 10.05
C GLY A 170 6.99 -11.97 11.05
N TYR A 171 7.95 -12.58 11.74
CA TYR A 171 7.65 -13.53 12.79
C TYR A 171 8.72 -13.50 13.90
N THR A 172 8.38 -14.04 15.06
CA THR A 172 9.32 -14.41 16.11
C THR A 172 9.04 -15.83 16.60
N VAL A 173 10.07 -16.52 17.06
CA VAL A 173 9.93 -17.87 17.63
C VAL A 173 9.48 -17.76 19.08
N LEU A 174 8.36 -18.39 19.42
CA LEU A 174 7.86 -18.47 20.80
C LEU A 174 8.37 -19.74 21.49
N ASN A 175 8.28 -20.87 20.78
CA ASN A 175 8.80 -22.16 21.22
C ASN A 175 9.19 -22.99 20.01
N GLU A 176 10.26 -23.77 20.11
CA GLU A 176 10.68 -24.66 19.02
C GLU A 176 11.56 -25.78 19.58
N ASP A 177 11.26 -27.02 19.20
CA ASP A 177 12.08 -28.20 19.51
C ASP A 177 12.46 -28.95 18.21
N GLU A 178 12.82 -30.23 18.32
CA GLU A 178 13.21 -31.05 17.18
C GLU A 178 12.01 -31.40 16.28
N ASP A 179 10.81 -31.51 16.84
CA ASP A 179 9.62 -32.03 16.18
C ASP A 179 8.55 -30.95 15.92
N THR A 180 8.49 -29.91 16.74
CA THR A 180 7.40 -28.93 16.75
C THR A 180 7.92 -27.49 16.83
N PHE A 181 7.08 -26.56 16.37
CA PHE A 181 7.34 -25.13 16.48
C PHE A 181 6.07 -24.35 16.85
N GLU A 182 6.30 -23.16 17.40
CA GLU A 182 5.31 -22.16 17.70
C GLU A 182 5.91 -20.78 17.37
N TRP A 183 5.32 -20.09 16.41
CA TRP A 183 5.74 -18.77 15.93
C TRP A 183 4.67 -17.73 16.23
N ALA A 184 5.10 -16.51 16.56
CA ALA A 184 4.26 -15.33 16.52
C ALA A 184 4.51 -14.61 15.20
N VAL A 185 3.62 -14.83 14.23
CA VAL A 185 3.63 -14.15 12.94
C VAL A 185 2.83 -12.86 13.06
N PHE A 186 3.31 -11.75 12.51
CA PHE A 186 2.67 -10.45 12.67
C PHE A 186 2.52 -9.66 11.37
N ILE A 187 1.53 -8.77 11.38
CA ILE A 187 1.36 -7.66 10.42
C ILE A 187 1.08 -6.37 11.22
N ALA A 188 1.74 -5.27 10.87
CA ALA A 188 1.73 -4.07 11.69
C ALA A 188 1.85 -2.75 10.91
N ASN A 189 1.20 -1.72 11.45
CA ASN A 189 1.53 -0.33 11.22
C ASN A 189 2.30 0.20 12.46
N PRO A 190 3.63 0.32 12.41
CA PRO A 190 4.41 0.84 13.53
C PRO A 190 4.31 2.37 13.69
N ASN A 191 3.78 3.08 12.70
CA ASN A 191 3.93 4.53 12.60
C ASN A 191 3.15 5.25 13.71
N PRO A 192 3.81 6.15 14.47
CA PRO A 192 3.17 6.92 15.53
C PRO A 192 2.38 8.14 15.02
N SER A 193 2.61 8.55 13.78
CA SER A 193 2.06 9.73 13.13
C SER A 193 1.99 9.53 11.62
N TYR A 194 1.42 10.51 10.91
CA TYR A 194 1.39 10.49 9.45
C TYR A 194 2.79 10.31 8.86
N ILE A 195 2.89 9.40 7.89
CA ILE A 195 4.01 9.19 6.98
C ILE A 195 3.37 8.97 5.62
N TRP A 196 3.96 9.53 4.56
CA TRP A 196 3.50 9.32 3.20
C TRP A 196 3.40 7.82 2.87
N ASN A 197 2.26 7.38 2.35
CA ASN A 197 1.93 5.99 2.08
C ASN A 197 2.09 5.06 3.31
N GLY A 198 1.93 5.61 4.51
CA GLY A 198 2.09 4.89 5.78
C GLY A 198 1.10 5.33 6.85
N ARG A 199 0.14 6.20 6.53
CA ARG A 199 -0.88 6.65 7.46
C ARG A 199 -1.70 5.48 7.99
N ASP A 200 -2.29 4.72 7.07
CA ASP A 200 -3.14 3.57 7.31
C ASP A 200 -2.78 2.48 6.28
N PHE A 201 -2.91 1.20 6.65
CA PHE A 201 -2.79 0.10 5.68
C PHE A 201 -4.07 -0.74 5.66
N SER A 202 -4.61 -0.94 4.46
CA SER A 202 -5.75 -1.83 4.22
C SER A 202 -5.23 -3.20 3.77
N ALA A 203 -5.43 -4.24 4.58
CA ALA A 203 -4.89 -5.58 4.32
C ALA A 203 -5.94 -6.70 4.48
N TRP A 204 -5.94 -7.64 3.55
CA TRP A 204 -6.61 -8.94 3.69
C TRP A 204 -5.91 -9.81 4.72
N GLY A 205 -4.60 -9.67 4.85
CA GLY A 205 -3.75 -10.44 5.76
C GLY A 205 -2.32 -10.49 5.27
N LEU A 206 -1.66 -11.64 5.40
CA LEU A 206 -0.29 -11.84 4.93
C LEU A 206 -0.06 -13.27 4.46
N SER A 207 0.99 -13.47 3.67
CA SER A 207 1.49 -14.78 3.26
C SER A 207 2.97 -14.93 3.59
N PHE A 208 3.43 -16.17 3.74
CA PHE A 208 4.84 -16.53 3.87
C PHE A 208 5.06 -17.96 3.35
N GLU A 209 6.31 -18.36 3.18
CA GLU A 209 6.70 -19.68 2.67
C GLU A 209 7.37 -20.52 3.77
N THR A 210 6.99 -21.79 3.85
CA THR A 210 7.61 -22.78 4.74
C THR A 210 7.35 -24.21 4.25
N ASP A 211 8.36 -25.06 4.40
CA ASP A 211 8.24 -26.51 4.16
C ASP A 211 7.62 -27.25 5.37
N ASN A 212 7.53 -26.59 6.53
CA ASN A 212 6.95 -27.15 7.75
C ASN A 212 5.43 -27.28 7.64
N GLU A 213 4.85 -28.26 8.32
CA GLU A 213 3.40 -28.47 8.32
C GLU A 213 2.73 -27.56 9.34
N ILE A 214 1.83 -26.69 8.90
CA ILE A 214 1.02 -25.87 9.80
C ILE A 214 -0.15 -26.70 10.33
N THR A 215 -0.20 -26.90 11.65
CA THR A 215 -1.29 -27.62 12.32
C THR A 215 -2.36 -26.67 12.86
N SER A 216 -2.00 -25.44 13.21
CA SER A 216 -2.95 -24.44 13.70
C SER A 216 -2.45 -23.01 13.48
N VAL A 217 -3.40 -22.08 13.32
CA VAL A 217 -3.18 -20.64 13.37
C VAL A 217 -4.26 -20.02 14.24
N SER A 218 -3.87 -19.29 15.29
CA SER A 218 -4.81 -18.57 16.16
C SER A 218 -4.96 -17.11 15.73
N ASN A 219 -6.02 -16.44 16.22
CA ASN A 219 -6.31 -15.02 15.99
C ASN A 219 -6.51 -14.59 14.53
N CYS A 220 -6.63 -15.53 13.58
CA CYS A 220 -6.98 -15.25 12.19
C CYS A 220 -8.47 -15.49 11.92
N ALA A 221 -8.98 -14.96 10.81
CA ALA A 221 -10.28 -15.36 10.27
C ALA A 221 -10.22 -16.76 9.65
N SER A 222 -9.16 -17.02 8.89
CA SER A 222 -8.86 -18.31 8.25
C SER A 222 -7.39 -18.35 7.85
N TYR A 223 -6.88 -19.55 7.57
CA TYR A 223 -5.59 -19.74 6.93
C TYR A 223 -5.64 -20.89 5.93
N THR A 224 -4.72 -20.87 4.96
CA THR A 224 -4.47 -21.98 4.03
C THR A 224 -2.97 -22.26 3.94
N GLN A 225 -2.60 -23.50 3.61
CA GLN A 225 -1.24 -23.87 3.23
C GLN A 225 -1.29 -24.68 1.94
N GLU A 226 -0.74 -24.13 0.86
CA GLU A 226 -0.75 -24.74 -0.47
C GLU A 226 0.65 -24.63 -1.09
N ASN A 227 1.24 -25.76 -1.49
CA ASN A 227 2.57 -25.81 -2.12
C ASN A 227 3.65 -25.02 -1.35
N GLY A 228 3.67 -25.12 -0.02
CA GLY A 228 4.62 -24.41 0.85
C GLY A 228 4.25 -22.95 1.16
N LYS A 229 3.29 -22.36 0.46
CA LYS A 229 2.79 -21.01 0.76
C LYS A 229 1.68 -21.07 1.80
N VAL A 230 1.89 -20.39 2.93
CA VAL A 230 0.89 -20.16 3.97
C VAL A 230 0.26 -18.79 3.75
N THR A 231 -1.07 -18.71 3.80
CA THR A 231 -1.81 -17.44 3.75
C THR A 231 -2.70 -17.32 4.98
N ILE A 232 -2.55 -16.23 5.72
CA ILE A 232 -3.34 -15.92 6.92
C ILE A 232 -4.22 -14.72 6.61
N ASN A 233 -5.54 -14.85 6.80
CA ASN A 233 -6.51 -13.77 6.61
C ASN A 233 -6.89 -13.10 7.92
N LEU A 234 -6.92 -11.77 7.92
CA LEU A 234 -7.41 -10.93 9.00
C LEU A 234 -8.94 -11.05 9.15
N LYS A 235 -9.42 -10.88 10.39
CA LYS A 235 -10.86 -10.71 10.65
C LYS A 235 -11.35 -9.42 10.02
N GLN A 236 -12.64 -9.37 9.68
CA GLN A 236 -13.21 -8.27 8.91
C GLN A 236 -12.98 -6.90 9.58
N ASP A 237 -13.11 -6.83 10.89
CA ASP A 237 -12.90 -5.65 11.74
C ASP A 237 -11.41 -5.33 12.00
N GLU A 238 -10.50 -6.18 11.55
CA GLU A 238 -9.05 -6.04 11.74
C GLU A 238 -8.30 -5.69 10.44
N ARG A 239 -9.01 -5.53 9.31
CA ARG A 239 -8.41 -5.28 7.98
C ARG A 239 -7.84 -3.88 7.78
N LEU A 240 -8.09 -2.97 8.72
CA LEU A 240 -7.48 -1.64 8.73
C LEU A 240 -6.43 -1.56 9.83
N LEU A 241 -5.19 -1.29 9.44
CA LEU A 241 -4.05 -1.08 10.33
C LEU A 241 -3.76 0.42 10.40
N GLY A 242 -4.47 1.12 11.29
CA GLY A 242 -4.17 2.51 11.60
C GLY A 242 -2.89 2.66 12.45
N SER A 243 -2.56 3.89 12.82
CA SER A 243 -1.36 4.20 13.62
C SER A 243 -1.15 3.26 14.82
N LYS A 244 0.07 2.77 15.00
CA LYS A 244 0.51 1.85 16.08
C LYS A 244 -0.34 0.58 16.24
N THR A 245 -0.88 0.06 15.14
CA THR A 245 -1.69 -1.16 15.16
C THR A 245 -0.86 -2.37 14.80
N THR A 246 -0.87 -3.41 15.64
CA THR A 246 -0.24 -4.70 15.37
C THR A 246 -1.27 -5.82 15.48
N ARG A 247 -1.16 -6.82 14.60
CA ARG A 247 -1.91 -8.08 14.66
C ARG A 247 -0.91 -9.22 14.72
N VAL A 248 -1.09 -10.10 15.71
CA VAL A 248 -0.20 -11.26 15.94
C VAL A 248 -1.01 -12.54 15.89
N PHE A 249 -0.53 -13.48 15.10
CA PHE A 249 -1.06 -14.82 14.91
C PHE A 249 -0.09 -15.82 15.54
N VAL A 250 -0.60 -16.73 16.37
CA VAL A 250 0.21 -17.85 16.86
C VAL A 250 0.07 -18.99 15.87
N VAL A 251 1.16 -19.31 15.19
CA VAL A 251 1.25 -20.37 14.18
C VAL A 251 1.99 -21.55 14.80
N GLN A 252 1.34 -22.71 14.84
CA GLN A 252 1.92 -23.94 15.37
C GLN A 252 1.98 -25.01 14.28
N GLY A 253 2.96 -25.90 14.39
CA GLY A 253 3.10 -26.98 13.43
C GLY A 253 4.17 -28.00 13.76
N ASN A 254 4.27 -28.98 12.86
CA ASN A 254 5.29 -30.03 12.92
C ASN A 254 6.43 -29.68 11.96
N LYS A 255 7.66 -29.86 12.42
CA LYS A 255 8.86 -29.63 11.62
C LYS A 255 9.02 -30.75 10.60
N LYS A 256 9.15 -30.36 9.34
CA LYS A 256 9.56 -31.23 8.23
C LYS A 256 10.94 -30.84 7.71
N ASP A 257 11.31 -29.59 7.92
CA ASP A 257 12.60 -29.02 7.60
C ASP A 257 13.06 -28.12 8.76
N SER A 258 14.36 -27.90 8.86
CA SER A 258 15.01 -26.96 9.77
C SER A 258 15.01 -25.52 9.24
N LYS A 259 14.56 -25.28 8.01
CA LYS A 259 14.51 -23.94 7.42
C LYS A 259 13.49 -23.05 8.12
N ALA A 260 13.93 -21.82 8.42
CA ALA A 260 13.06 -20.74 8.87
C ALA A 260 12.00 -20.39 7.80
N PRO A 261 10.80 -19.96 8.19
CA PRO A 261 9.84 -19.41 7.26
C PRO A 261 10.41 -18.15 6.60
N SER A 262 10.04 -17.92 5.35
CA SER A 262 10.60 -16.84 4.52
C SER A 262 9.53 -16.20 3.65
N ALA A 263 9.91 -15.26 2.78
CA ALA A 263 9.02 -14.60 1.81
C ALA A 263 7.73 -13.99 2.42
N PHE A 264 7.84 -13.43 3.63
CA PHE A 264 6.73 -12.72 4.27
C PHE A 264 6.29 -11.54 3.39
N THR A 265 5.02 -11.56 2.97
CA THR A 265 4.43 -10.57 2.08
C THR A 265 3.05 -10.18 2.60
N PRO A 266 2.77 -8.88 2.79
CA PRO A 266 1.41 -8.43 3.09
C PRO A 266 0.47 -8.63 1.90
N ASN A 267 -0.75 -9.07 2.16
CA ASN A 267 -1.81 -9.16 1.15
C ASN A 267 -2.69 -7.92 1.29
N ILE A 268 -2.36 -6.84 0.59
CA ILE A 268 -3.07 -5.55 0.69
C ILE A 268 -4.32 -5.49 -0.20
N PHE A 269 -5.20 -4.52 0.07
CA PHE A 269 -6.34 -4.18 -0.79
C PHE A 269 -5.89 -3.38 -2.03
N ARG A 270 -4.95 -3.91 -2.82
CA ARG A 270 -4.52 -3.31 -4.09
C ARG A 270 -4.25 -4.43 -5.08
N GLY A 271 -4.57 -4.19 -6.35
CA GLY A 271 -4.32 -5.16 -7.41
C GLY A 271 -2.89 -5.10 -7.92
N ASN A 272 -2.57 -6.02 -8.84
CA ASN A 272 -1.32 -6.00 -9.58
C ASN A 272 -1.39 -4.95 -10.70
N ILE A 273 -1.07 -3.71 -10.34
CA ILE A 273 -1.13 -2.55 -11.24
C ILE A 273 0.28 -2.04 -11.54
N THR A 274 0.47 -1.54 -12.76
CA THR A 274 1.72 -0.90 -13.18
C THR A 274 1.45 0.50 -13.72
N TYR A 275 2.46 1.35 -13.59
CA TYR A 275 2.50 2.70 -14.14
C TYR A 275 3.67 2.80 -15.14
N PRO A 276 3.54 3.61 -16.19
CA PRO A 276 4.66 3.91 -17.09
C PRO A 276 5.84 4.49 -16.31
N GLU A 277 7.05 4.05 -16.66
CA GLU A 277 8.29 4.67 -16.20
C GLU A 277 8.83 5.57 -17.31
N TYR A 278 9.19 6.80 -16.95
CA TYR A 278 9.76 7.78 -17.87
C TYR A 278 11.24 8.00 -17.59
N GLU A 279 11.95 8.49 -18.60
CA GLU A 279 13.36 8.83 -18.47
C GLU A 279 13.56 9.96 -17.44
N GLY A 280 14.44 9.74 -16.46
CA GLY A 280 14.74 10.70 -15.41
C GLY A 280 15.67 11.82 -15.85
N LEU A 281 16.17 12.59 -14.88
CA LEU A 281 17.26 13.54 -15.10
C LEU A 281 18.59 12.82 -15.38
N PRO A 282 19.55 13.49 -16.05
CA PRO A 282 20.91 12.97 -16.19
C PRO A 282 21.50 12.53 -14.85
N SER A 283 22.27 11.44 -14.86
CA SER A 283 22.90 10.89 -13.64
C SER A 283 23.86 11.86 -12.94
N SER A 284 24.28 12.94 -13.60
CA SER A 284 25.11 14.00 -13.02
C SER A 284 24.31 15.00 -12.18
N TRP A 285 22.98 14.98 -12.24
CA TRP A 285 22.12 15.80 -11.42
C TRP A 285 22.13 15.35 -9.95
N SER A 286 22.04 16.31 -9.02
CA SER A 286 21.81 16.04 -7.60
C SER A 286 21.18 17.25 -6.89
N LYS A 287 20.42 17.01 -5.82
CA LYS A 287 19.85 18.06 -4.96
C LYS A 287 20.90 19.07 -4.51
N ASN A 288 20.56 20.34 -4.54
CA ASN A 288 21.39 21.46 -4.08
C ASN A 288 22.79 21.52 -4.74
N LYS A 289 22.94 20.99 -5.96
CA LYS A 289 24.24 20.96 -6.66
C LYS A 289 24.83 22.37 -6.83
N PRO A 290 26.01 22.70 -6.25
CA PRO A 290 26.54 24.07 -6.28
C PRO A 290 26.89 24.60 -7.68
N ASP A 291 27.34 23.71 -8.57
CA ASP A 291 27.80 23.98 -9.93
C ASP A 291 26.84 23.42 -10.99
N LEU A 292 25.53 23.49 -10.70
CA LEU A 292 24.46 23.08 -11.63
C LEU A 292 24.65 23.76 -12.99
N ASN A 293 24.67 22.97 -14.04
CA ASN A 293 24.82 23.44 -15.42
C ASN A 293 23.92 22.63 -16.37
N ILE A 294 23.89 23.03 -17.65
CA ILE A 294 22.97 22.45 -18.65
C ILE A 294 23.09 20.94 -18.81
N LYS A 295 24.30 20.35 -18.64
CA LYS A 295 24.52 18.90 -18.79
C LYS A 295 23.92 18.08 -17.63
N ASP A 296 23.61 18.74 -16.52
CA ASP A 296 22.89 18.12 -15.41
C ASP A 296 21.38 18.09 -15.63
N LEU A 297 20.88 18.78 -16.65
CA LEU A 297 19.46 18.88 -16.98
C LEU A 297 19.13 18.20 -18.31
N ILE A 298 20.09 18.20 -19.24
CA ILE A 298 19.92 17.71 -20.59
C ILE A 298 21.07 16.76 -20.95
N GLU A 299 20.74 15.50 -21.24
CA GLU A 299 21.72 14.49 -21.68
C GLU A 299 22.20 14.76 -23.13
N ASN A 300 21.27 15.11 -24.03
CA ASN A 300 21.54 15.37 -25.44
C ASN A 300 20.73 16.57 -25.96
N GLU A 301 21.39 17.72 -26.08
CA GLU A 301 20.76 19.00 -26.47
C GLU A 301 20.11 18.95 -27.87
N SER A 302 20.73 18.25 -28.82
CA SER A 302 20.19 18.16 -30.19
C SER A 302 18.90 17.34 -30.26
N GLU A 303 18.76 16.33 -29.40
CA GLU A 303 17.54 15.53 -29.29
C GLU A 303 16.50 16.29 -28.48
N TYR A 304 16.90 16.86 -27.34
CA TYR A 304 16.05 17.64 -26.46
C TYR A 304 15.27 18.73 -27.19
N TYR A 305 15.96 19.55 -28.00
CA TYR A 305 15.36 20.62 -28.79
C TYR A 305 14.98 20.18 -30.22
N SER A 306 14.88 18.88 -30.48
CA SER A 306 14.41 18.37 -31.76
C SER A 306 12.97 18.79 -32.00
N THR A 307 12.72 19.44 -33.14
CA THR A 307 11.37 19.82 -33.56
C THR A 307 10.57 18.65 -34.14
N THR A 308 11.22 17.48 -34.33
CA THR A 308 10.58 16.28 -34.89
C THR A 308 9.48 15.79 -33.96
N VAL A 309 8.29 15.58 -34.51
CA VAL A 309 7.12 15.08 -33.78
C VAL A 309 6.83 13.66 -34.22
N LYS A 310 6.65 12.75 -33.26
CA LYS A 310 6.25 11.38 -33.51
C LYS A 310 4.75 11.23 -33.24
N GLY A 311 3.96 11.08 -34.30
CA GLY A 311 2.56 10.71 -34.19
C GLY A 311 2.34 9.20 -34.18
N ASN A 312 1.08 8.78 -34.01
CA ASN A 312 0.65 7.38 -33.95
C ASN A 312 1.40 6.60 -32.86
N THR A 313 1.56 7.20 -31.68
CA THR A 313 2.17 6.55 -30.52
C THR A 313 1.38 5.34 -30.06
N GLY A 314 0.07 5.30 -30.36
CA GLY A 314 -0.80 4.22 -29.97
C GLY A 314 -1.11 4.23 -28.47
N ASN A 315 -0.86 5.32 -27.75
CA ASN A 315 -1.33 5.49 -26.38
C ASN A 315 -2.87 5.61 -26.37
N LYS A 316 -3.53 4.86 -25.46
CA LYS A 316 -4.99 4.93 -25.27
C LYS A 316 -5.28 5.54 -23.90
N LEU A 317 -5.53 4.71 -22.89
CA LEU A 317 -5.68 5.17 -21.50
C LEU A 317 -4.33 5.59 -20.91
N MET A 318 -3.35 4.68 -20.96
CA MET A 318 -2.01 4.90 -20.40
C MET A 318 -1.04 5.44 -21.46
N TYR A 319 -0.12 6.29 -21.03
CA TYR A 319 0.91 6.94 -21.83
C TYR A 319 2.23 6.14 -21.80
N THR A 320 2.19 4.88 -22.25
CA THR A 320 3.31 3.94 -22.16
C THR A 320 4.37 4.10 -23.25
N ASN A 321 4.04 4.76 -24.36
CA ASN A 321 4.93 5.00 -25.48
C ASN A 321 5.00 6.51 -25.77
N PRO A 322 5.66 7.31 -24.91
CA PRO A 322 5.77 8.74 -25.12
C PRO A 322 6.38 9.04 -26.50
N ALA A 323 5.93 10.14 -27.13
CA ALA A 323 6.43 10.55 -28.44
C ALA A 323 7.90 10.98 -28.38
N HIS A 324 8.33 11.48 -27.22
CA HIS A 324 9.68 11.96 -26.90
C HIS A 324 9.97 11.75 -25.40
N PRO A 325 11.21 11.45 -24.97
CA PRO A 325 11.53 11.21 -23.57
C PRO A 325 11.41 12.44 -22.66
N THR A 326 11.65 13.64 -23.19
CA THR A 326 11.67 14.90 -22.41
C THR A 326 10.66 15.94 -22.85
N GLN A 327 9.93 15.73 -23.94
CA GLN A 327 8.94 16.70 -24.44
C GLN A 327 7.53 16.19 -24.22
N ILE A 328 6.60 17.10 -23.89
CA ILE A 328 5.17 16.81 -23.96
C ILE A 328 4.59 17.32 -25.28
N GLN A 329 4.22 16.39 -26.17
CA GLN A 329 3.75 16.71 -27.51
C GLN A 329 2.22 16.59 -27.58
N LEU A 330 1.53 17.73 -27.46
CA LEU A 330 0.07 17.80 -27.58
C LEU A 330 -0.31 18.26 -28.99
N GLY A 331 -0.74 17.33 -29.83
CA GLY A 331 -1.23 17.63 -31.18
C GLY A 331 -2.58 18.34 -31.15
N LEU A 332 -2.70 19.46 -31.87
CA LEU A 332 -3.92 20.27 -31.94
C LEU A 332 -4.50 20.28 -33.37
N PRO A 333 -5.26 19.24 -33.77
CA PRO A 333 -5.96 19.23 -35.04
C PRO A 333 -6.77 20.51 -35.27
N ASN A 334 -6.66 21.10 -36.46
CA ASN A 334 -7.37 22.34 -36.79
C ASN A 334 -8.88 22.17 -36.84
N SER A 335 -9.37 20.94 -37.04
CA SER A 335 -10.79 20.61 -37.04
C SER A 335 -10.95 19.09 -36.87
N MET A 336 -11.88 18.68 -36.02
CA MET A 336 -12.22 17.28 -35.84
C MET A 336 -12.98 16.75 -37.07
N PRO A 337 -12.59 15.59 -37.62
CA PRO A 337 -13.19 15.02 -38.83
C PRO A 337 -14.58 14.41 -38.58
N VAL A 338 -14.93 14.21 -37.31
CA VAL A 338 -16.23 13.69 -36.86
C VAL A 338 -16.83 14.65 -35.83
N PRO A 339 -18.17 14.65 -35.66
CA PRO A 339 -18.80 15.49 -34.65
C PRO A 339 -18.36 15.08 -33.25
N ILE A 340 -17.90 16.05 -32.45
CA ILE A 340 -17.59 15.88 -31.03
C ILE A 340 -18.62 16.70 -30.23
N ASN A 341 -19.32 16.07 -29.29
CA ASN A 341 -20.48 16.64 -28.59
C ASN A 341 -21.54 17.21 -29.55
N GLY A 342 -21.72 16.56 -30.70
CA GLY A 342 -22.63 17.02 -31.75
C GLY A 342 -22.14 18.25 -32.54
N VAL A 343 -20.93 18.75 -32.26
CA VAL A 343 -20.33 19.90 -32.95
C VAL A 343 -19.52 19.42 -34.15
N ASN A 344 -19.96 19.80 -35.35
CA ASN A 344 -19.22 19.56 -36.58
C ASN A 344 -18.01 20.49 -36.67
N GLY A 345 -16.85 19.93 -36.96
CA GLY A 345 -15.62 20.71 -37.18
C GLY A 345 -15.07 21.40 -35.93
N LEU A 346 -15.36 20.86 -34.74
CA LEU A 346 -14.79 21.32 -33.47
C LEU A 346 -13.27 21.48 -33.58
N LYS A 347 -12.72 22.59 -33.10
CA LYS A 347 -11.27 22.80 -33.01
C LYS A 347 -10.80 22.49 -31.60
N ILE A 348 -9.73 21.70 -31.48
CA ILE A 348 -9.08 21.46 -30.20
C ILE A 348 -8.13 22.62 -29.94
N TRP A 349 -8.13 23.11 -28.70
CA TRP A 349 -7.19 24.13 -28.22
C TRP A 349 -6.90 23.90 -26.73
N ILE A 350 -5.81 24.48 -26.24
CA ILE A 350 -5.51 24.48 -24.80
C ILE A 350 -5.72 25.92 -24.30
N PRO A 351 -6.76 26.18 -23.50
CA PRO A 351 -7.13 27.54 -23.11
C PRO A 351 -6.13 28.21 -22.18
N SER A 352 -5.36 27.45 -21.41
CA SER A 352 -4.52 27.94 -20.34
C SER A 352 -3.23 27.14 -20.24
N GLU A 353 -2.10 27.80 -20.08
CA GLU A 353 -0.82 27.16 -19.77
C GLU A 353 -0.82 26.48 -18.40
N TYR A 354 -1.61 26.98 -17.44
CA TYR A 354 -1.82 26.30 -16.15
C TYR A 354 -2.53 24.95 -16.32
N LEU A 355 -3.51 24.88 -17.23
CA LEU A 355 -4.14 23.61 -17.60
C LEU A 355 -3.11 22.67 -18.24
N ALA A 356 -2.28 23.19 -19.14
CA ALA A 356 -1.22 22.42 -19.77
C ALA A 356 -0.20 21.86 -18.76
N MET A 357 0.26 22.70 -17.82
CA MET A 357 1.16 22.29 -16.73
C MET A 357 0.49 21.25 -15.82
N GLY A 358 -0.79 21.41 -15.48
CA GLY A 358 -1.55 20.42 -14.72
C GLY A 358 -1.69 19.08 -15.43
N ILE A 359 -1.96 19.09 -16.74
CA ILE A 359 -2.03 17.88 -17.58
C ILE A 359 -0.66 17.20 -17.68
N ALA A 360 0.41 17.95 -17.91
CA ALA A 360 1.77 17.40 -17.95
C ALA A 360 2.15 16.76 -16.61
N THR A 361 1.85 17.46 -15.50
CA THR A 361 2.10 16.96 -14.14
C THR A 361 1.33 15.67 -13.88
N GLY A 362 0.04 15.64 -14.25
CA GLY A 362 -0.78 14.45 -14.09
C GLY A 362 -0.29 13.28 -14.95
N THR A 363 0.15 13.53 -16.18
CA THR A 363 0.66 12.48 -17.07
C THR A 363 2.00 11.91 -16.59
N GLU A 364 2.92 12.78 -16.13
CA GLU A 364 4.21 12.34 -15.59
C GLU A 364 4.02 11.55 -14.28
N LEU A 365 3.14 12.03 -13.40
CA LEU A 365 2.90 11.40 -12.10
C LEU A 365 2.01 10.17 -12.18
N PHE A 366 0.96 10.12 -13.00
CA PHE A 366 -0.02 9.03 -12.97
C PHE A 366 -0.04 8.18 -14.24
N GLY A 367 0.69 8.57 -15.27
CA GLY A 367 0.79 7.80 -16.50
C GLY A 367 -0.44 7.83 -17.41
N LEU A 368 -1.47 8.60 -17.10
CA LEU A 368 -2.65 8.74 -17.97
C LEU A 368 -2.30 9.58 -19.20
N ASN A 369 -2.83 9.17 -20.36
CA ASN A 369 -2.62 9.83 -21.63
C ASN A 369 -3.14 11.28 -21.59
N PRO A 370 -2.32 12.30 -21.92
CA PRO A 370 -2.78 13.68 -21.89
C PRO A 370 -3.87 13.94 -22.93
N ASN A 371 -3.87 13.22 -24.07
CA ASN A 371 -4.93 13.33 -25.07
C ASN A 371 -6.26 12.77 -24.56
N PHE A 372 -6.23 11.77 -23.67
CA PHE A 372 -7.43 11.27 -22.98
C PHE A 372 -8.03 12.36 -22.10
N MET A 373 -7.20 13.03 -21.31
CA MET A 373 -7.66 14.11 -20.43
C MET A 373 -8.20 15.32 -21.19
N ILE A 374 -7.57 15.68 -22.32
CA ILE A 374 -8.08 16.73 -23.20
C ILE A 374 -9.44 16.33 -23.78
N GLY A 375 -9.58 15.10 -24.28
CA GLY A 375 -10.84 14.54 -24.75
C GLY A 375 -11.93 14.55 -23.67
N LEU A 376 -11.59 14.14 -22.45
CA LEU A 376 -12.50 14.18 -21.30
C LEU A 376 -12.95 15.61 -20.99
N SER A 377 -12.04 16.58 -20.96
CA SER A 377 -12.38 17.98 -20.69
C SER A 377 -13.28 18.60 -21.76
N ILE A 378 -13.15 18.17 -23.02
CA ILE A 378 -14.03 18.56 -24.13
C ILE A 378 -15.41 17.94 -23.92
N LYS A 379 -15.42 16.62 -23.67
CA LYS A 379 -16.64 15.85 -23.49
C LYS A 379 -17.49 16.39 -22.34
N GLU A 380 -16.85 16.70 -21.22
CA GLU A 380 -17.51 17.05 -19.97
C GLU A 380 -17.91 18.54 -19.87
N ASN A 381 -17.06 19.46 -20.34
CA ASN A 381 -17.34 20.90 -20.19
C ASN A 381 -16.78 21.77 -21.32
N PHE A 382 -16.52 21.21 -22.51
CA PHE A 382 -15.95 21.95 -23.66
C PHE A 382 -14.63 22.69 -23.36
N THR A 383 -13.91 22.33 -22.29
CA THR A 383 -12.76 23.12 -21.82
C THR A 383 -11.72 23.30 -22.91
N CYS A 384 -11.32 22.21 -23.56
CA CYS A 384 -10.35 22.23 -24.66
C CYS A 384 -11.01 22.22 -26.06
N GLY A 385 -12.30 22.58 -26.17
CA GLY A 385 -13.08 22.44 -27.40
C GLY A 385 -13.75 23.74 -27.85
N LEU A 386 -13.43 24.18 -29.06
CA LEU A 386 -14.02 25.36 -29.69
C LEU A 386 -15.02 24.97 -30.76
N ALA A 387 -16.22 25.54 -30.65
CA ALA A 387 -17.27 25.35 -31.64
C ALA A 387 -17.16 26.44 -32.74
N PRO A 388 -17.23 26.08 -34.02
CA PRO A 388 -17.39 27.07 -35.08
C PRO A 388 -18.67 27.88 -34.84
N ILE A 389 -18.62 29.21 -34.98
CA ILE A 389 -19.77 30.09 -34.76
C ILE A 389 -20.93 29.71 -35.70
N GLU A 390 -20.61 29.26 -36.91
CA GLU A 390 -21.55 28.74 -37.91
C GLU A 390 -22.34 27.50 -37.43
N SER A 391 -21.91 26.83 -36.35
CA SER A 391 -22.61 25.71 -35.71
C SER A 391 -23.71 26.16 -34.74
N GLY A 392 -23.94 27.47 -34.59
CA GLY A 392 -25.01 28.04 -33.76
C GLY A 392 -24.63 28.34 -32.31
N TYR A 393 -23.39 28.06 -31.92
CA TYR A 393 -22.82 28.42 -30.61
C TYR A 393 -22.33 29.88 -30.63
N ASN A 394 -22.52 30.60 -29.52
CA ASN A 394 -22.20 32.04 -29.40
C ASN A 394 -21.66 32.48 -28.02
N GLU A 395 -21.25 31.52 -27.21
CA GLU A 395 -20.71 31.68 -25.86
C GLU A 395 -19.22 32.03 -25.88
N ASN A 396 -18.77 32.87 -24.92
CA ASN A 396 -17.35 33.17 -24.66
C ASN A 396 -16.48 33.30 -25.93
N ILE A 397 -16.85 34.20 -26.85
CA ILE A 397 -16.18 34.31 -28.15
C ILE A 397 -14.68 34.57 -27.98
N VAL A 398 -13.86 33.67 -28.53
CA VAL A 398 -12.39 33.78 -28.54
C VAL A 398 -11.87 33.86 -29.97
N THR A 399 -10.70 34.47 -30.15
CA THR A 399 -10.00 34.52 -31.45
C THR A 399 -8.78 33.62 -31.39
N VAL A 400 -8.77 32.58 -32.22
CA VAL A 400 -7.66 31.63 -32.35
C VAL A 400 -7.30 31.51 -33.82
N ASP A 401 -6.02 31.65 -34.14
CA ASP A 401 -5.50 31.66 -35.52
C ASP A 401 -6.19 32.69 -36.43
N GLY A 402 -6.57 33.84 -35.86
CA GLY A 402 -7.27 34.91 -36.58
C GLY A 402 -8.73 34.62 -36.93
N LYS A 403 -9.30 33.47 -36.52
CA LYS A 403 -10.72 33.13 -36.65
C LYS A 403 -11.43 33.26 -35.30
N GLN A 404 -12.67 33.76 -35.30
CA GLN A 404 -13.52 33.76 -34.11
C GLN A 404 -14.20 32.40 -33.93
N TRP A 405 -14.25 31.94 -32.68
CA TRP A 405 -14.87 30.69 -32.26
C TRP A 405 -15.78 30.94 -31.06
N SER A 406 -16.84 30.14 -30.92
CA SER A 406 -17.52 30.03 -29.64
C SER A 406 -16.75 29.08 -28.74
N TRP A 407 -16.64 29.41 -27.47
CA TRP A 407 -16.12 28.53 -26.43
C TRP A 407 -17.25 28.16 -25.46
N PRO A 408 -17.97 27.05 -25.68
CA PRO A 408 -19.17 26.69 -24.92
C PRO A 408 -18.91 26.22 -23.48
N ILE A 409 -17.74 26.51 -22.92
CA ILE A 409 -17.39 26.17 -21.54
C ILE A 409 -18.35 26.85 -20.55
N GLN A 410 -18.73 26.11 -19.51
CA GLN A 410 -19.29 26.69 -18.30
C GLN A 410 -18.13 27.03 -17.35
N LYS A 411 -17.55 28.23 -17.51
CA LYS A 411 -16.32 28.66 -16.80
C LYS A 411 -16.34 28.48 -15.29
N LYS A 412 -17.52 28.67 -14.68
CA LYS A 412 -17.72 28.58 -13.22
C LYS A 412 -18.57 27.38 -12.82
N HIS A 413 -18.53 26.30 -13.61
CA HIS A 413 -19.20 25.06 -13.21
C HIS A 413 -18.60 24.58 -11.88
N PRO A 414 -19.41 24.22 -10.87
CA PRO A 414 -18.90 23.78 -9.57
C PRO A 414 -17.99 22.55 -9.70
N ASP A 415 -18.30 21.65 -10.63
CA ASP A 415 -17.53 20.43 -10.89
C ASP A 415 -16.37 20.62 -11.89
N GLY A 416 -16.07 21.87 -12.24
CA GLY A 416 -14.84 22.22 -12.94
C GLY A 416 -14.74 21.77 -14.41
N PRO A 417 -13.51 21.73 -14.97
CA PRO A 417 -13.27 21.40 -16.37
C PRO A 417 -13.57 19.95 -16.76
N PHE A 418 -13.52 19.04 -15.78
CA PHE A 418 -13.61 17.59 -15.94
C PHE A 418 -14.87 16.99 -15.29
N GLN A 419 -15.79 17.84 -14.82
CA GLN A 419 -17.05 17.47 -14.18
C GLN A 419 -16.89 16.48 -13.01
N GLN A 420 -15.86 16.67 -12.18
CA GLN A 420 -15.68 15.84 -10.99
C GLN A 420 -16.70 16.24 -9.92
N GLU A 421 -17.75 15.45 -9.76
CA GLU A 421 -18.79 15.72 -8.75
C GLU A 421 -18.25 15.68 -7.31
N LYS A 422 -18.83 16.51 -6.45
CA LYS A 422 -18.53 16.55 -5.01
C LYS A 422 -18.61 15.19 -4.30
N GLY A 423 -19.52 14.32 -4.73
CA GLY A 423 -19.64 12.95 -4.21
C GLY A 423 -18.38 12.11 -4.52
N ASN A 424 -17.94 12.12 -5.77
CA ASN A 424 -16.72 11.44 -6.20
C ASN A 424 -15.48 12.02 -5.50
N PHE A 425 -15.33 13.35 -5.45
CA PHE A 425 -14.21 14.00 -4.77
C PHE A 425 -14.08 13.59 -3.31
N ASN A 426 -15.19 13.57 -2.56
CA ASN A 426 -15.17 13.15 -1.16
C ASN A 426 -14.82 11.68 -0.98
N GLU A 427 -15.14 10.84 -1.97
CA GLU A 427 -14.74 9.43 -1.93
C GLU A 427 -13.24 9.27 -2.18
N VAL A 428 -12.71 9.95 -3.20
CA VAL A 428 -11.27 10.04 -3.47
C VAL A 428 -10.53 10.55 -2.22
N LYS A 429 -11.03 11.60 -1.56
CA LYS A 429 -10.45 12.15 -0.31
C LYS A 429 -10.36 11.12 0.81
N LYS A 430 -11.36 10.25 0.96
CA LYS A 430 -11.34 9.20 1.99
C LYS A 430 -10.35 8.08 1.67
N GLN A 431 -10.18 7.79 0.37
CA GLN A 431 -9.41 6.64 -0.10
C GLN A 431 -7.94 6.98 -0.39
N TYR A 432 -7.63 8.23 -0.74
CA TYR A 432 -6.28 8.75 -0.93
C TYR A 432 -5.95 9.86 0.08
N PRO A 433 -5.77 9.49 1.36
CA PRO A 433 -5.46 10.47 2.39
C PRO A 433 -4.10 11.16 2.19
N ASP A 434 -3.20 10.58 1.40
CA ASP A 434 -1.88 11.14 1.09
C ASP A 434 -1.97 12.34 0.14
N TYR A 435 -2.75 12.22 -0.94
CA TYR A 435 -2.96 13.32 -1.88
C TYR A 435 -3.91 14.39 -1.35
N LEU A 436 -4.96 14.00 -0.63
CA LEU A 436 -6.01 14.91 -0.19
C LEU A 436 -6.08 14.92 1.34
N PRO A 437 -5.65 16.02 2.01
CA PRO A 437 -5.75 16.12 3.46
C PRO A 437 -7.23 16.11 3.89
N SER A 438 -7.49 15.80 5.16
CA SER A 438 -8.86 15.74 5.68
C SER A 438 -9.62 17.07 5.57
N THR A 439 -8.90 18.19 5.46
CA THR A 439 -9.43 19.55 5.28
C THR A 439 -9.67 19.93 3.82
N ALA A 440 -9.34 19.06 2.85
CA ALA A 440 -9.57 19.36 1.44
C ALA A 440 -11.07 19.41 1.14
N GLU A 441 -11.52 20.51 0.54
CA GLU A 441 -12.91 20.67 0.11
C GLU A 441 -12.99 20.70 -1.41
N HIS A 442 -14.08 20.16 -1.95
CA HIS A 442 -14.28 19.99 -3.39
C HIS A 442 -14.11 21.31 -4.15
N GLU A 443 -14.71 22.37 -3.62
CA GLU A 443 -14.71 23.70 -4.21
C GLU A 443 -13.29 24.32 -4.32
N ASP A 444 -12.34 23.89 -3.48
CA ASP A 444 -10.97 24.41 -3.45
C ASP A 444 -10.00 23.67 -4.40
N TYR A 445 -10.44 22.53 -4.94
CA TYR A 445 -9.63 21.60 -5.75
C TYR A 445 -10.23 21.31 -7.12
N VAL A 446 -11.52 21.57 -7.33
CA VAL A 446 -12.23 21.23 -8.57
C VAL A 446 -12.75 22.47 -9.28
N THR A 447 -13.36 23.40 -8.54
CA THR A 447 -14.00 24.59 -9.11
C THR A 447 -12.95 25.61 -9.57
N LEU A 448 -13.08 26.11 -10.80
CA LEU A 448 -12.22 27.20 -11.27
C LEU A 448 -12.57 28.52 -10.56
N LYS A 449 -11.55 29.30 -10.17
CA LYS A 449 -11.74 30.58 -9.45
C LYS A 449 -12.43 31.63 -10.34
N THR A 450 -11.97 31.73 -11.57
CA THR A 450 -12.43 32.65 -12.61
C THR A 450 -12.87 31.90 -13.87
N GLY A 451 -12.13 30.84 -14.23
CA GLY A 451 -12.27 30.13 -15.51
C GLY A 451 -11.76 30.92 -16.71
N ASP A 452 -10.96 31.96 -16.47
CA ASP A 452 -10.23 32.70 -17.50
C ASP A 452 -8.88 32.04 -17.77
N ILE A 453 -8.25 32.39 -18.90
CA ILE A 453 -7.06 31.70 -19.42
C ILE A 453 -5.84 31.76 -18.49
N ASP A 454 -5.77 32.77 -17.62
CA ASP A 454 -4.72 33.02 -16.65
C ASP A 454 -5.03 32.46 -15.25
N ASP A 455 -6.08 31.64 -15.12
CA ASP A 455 -6.50 31.08 -13.84
C ASP A 455 -5.62 29.90 -13.38
N PRO A 456 -4.84 30.04 -12.29
CA PRO A 456 -3.98 28.95 -11.82
C PRO A 456 -4.77 27.73 -11.31
N SER A 457 -6.04 27.88 -10.95
CA SER A 457 -6.87 26.74 -10.49
C SER A 457 -7.01 25.62 -11.52
N TYR A 458 -6.73 25.87 -12.80
CA TYR A 458 -6.65 24.79 -13.79
C TYR A 458 -5.65 23.70 -13.41
N VAL A 459 -4.55 24.04 -12.72
CA VAL A 459 -3.54 23.06 -12.26
C VAL A 459 -4.17 22.04 -11.33
N HIS A 460 -4.80 22.49 -10.25
CA HIS A 460 -5.39 21.57 -9.28
C HIS A 460 -6.59 20.82 -9.86
N ALA A 461 -7.35 21.44 -10.75
CA ALA A 461 -8.55 20.85 -11.32
C ALA A 461 -8.20 19.69 -12.25
N ALA A 462 -7.10 19.81 -13.00
CA ALA A 462 -6.52 18.69 -13.73
C ALA A 462 -6.02 17.61 -12.77
N MET A 463 -5.16 17.97 -11.82
CA MET A 463 -4.54 17.02 -10.90
C MET A 463 -5.55 16.17 -10.11
N THR A 464 -6.61 16.78 -9.56
CA THR A 464 -7.66 16.03 -8.84
C THR A 464 -8.41 15.06 -9.76
N SER A 465 -8.61 15.41 -11.03
CA SER A 465 -9.25 14.53 -12.01
C SER A 465 -8.35 13.34 -12.36
N TYR A 466 -7.03 13.55 -12.54
CA TYR A 466 -6.06 12.46 -12.69
C TYR A 466 -6.09 11.51 -11.49
N ILE A 467 -6.13 12.03 -10.26
CA ILE A 467 -6.22 11.21 -9.04
C ILE A 467 -7.52 10.39 -9.03
N SER A 468 -8.66 10.99 -9.41
CA SER A 468 -9.96 10.31 -9.46
C SER A 468 -9.99 9.17 -10.49
N LEU A 469 -9.45 9.40 -11.69
CA LEU A 469 -9.34 8.38 -12.72
C LEU A 469 -8.36 7.27 -12.33
N THR A 470 -7.26 7.63 -11.68
CA THR A 470 -6.30 6.67 -11.12
C THR A 470 -6.97 5.82 -10.04
N MET A 471 -7.76 6.40 -9.15
CA MET A 471 -8.59 5.67 -8.17
C MET A 471 -9.50 4.66 -8.86
N THR A 472 -10.16 5.08 -9.93
CA THR A 472 -11.12 4.25 -10.67
C THR A 472 -10.42 3.05 -11.30
N ARG A 473 -9.24 3.27 -11.90
CA ARG A 473 -8.39 2.20 -12.43
C ARG A 473 -7.94 1.25 -11.30
N GLU A 474 -7.34 1.78 -10.25
CA GLU A 474 -6.91 1.02 -9.06
C GLU A 474 -8.03 0.16 -8.48
N PHE A 475 -9.24 0.70 -8.42
CA PHE A 475 -10.39 -0.01 -7.88
C PHE A 475 -10.77 -1.24 -8.71
N LEU A 476 -10.71 -1.15 -10.06
CA LEU A 476 -10.94 -2.31 -10.92
C LEU A 476 -9.89 -3.40 -10.74
N TYR A 477 -8.62 -3.02 -10.58
CA TYR A 477 -7.50 -3.93 -10.30
C TYR A 477 -7.61 -4.56 -8.90
N ALA A 478 -8.10 -3.82 -7.91
CA ALA A 478 -8.15 -4.26 -6.52
C ALA A 478 -9.28 -5.23 -6.20
N ILE A 479 -10.27 -5.41 -7.09
CA ILE A 479 -11.37 -6.38 -6.93
C ILE A 479 -10.88 -7.78 -7.33
N PRO A 480 -10.68 -8.72 -6.39
CA PRO A 480 -10.05 -10.01 -6.70
C PRO A 480 -10.78 -10.83 -7.78
N ASN A 481 -12.11 -10.85 -7.74
CA ASN A 481 -12.92 -11.59 -8.70
C ASN A 481 -12.88 -11.02 -10.12
N ASN A 482 -12.37 -9.80 -10.33
CA ASN A 482 -12.22 -9.28 -11.68
C ASN A 482 -11.04 -9.91 -12.41
N LYS A 483 -9.97 -10.29 -11.69
CA LYS A 483 -8.67 -10.67 -12.27
C LYS A 483 -8.31 -9.73 -13.42
N PHE A 484 -8.32 -8.44 -13.12
CA PHE A 484 -8.39 -7.39 -14.13
C PHE A 484 -7.07 -7.27 -14.90
N ASP A 485 -5.93 -7.49 -14.25
CA ASP A 485 -4.62 -7.58 -14.90
C ASP A 485 -4.56 -8.73 -15.92
N GLU A 486 -5.02 -9.93 -15.54
CA GLU A 486 -5.19 -11.06 -16.47
C GLU A 486 -6.17 -10.70 -17.60
N PHE A 487 -7.27 -10.00 -17.29
CA PHE A 487 -8.30 -9.65 -18.26
C PHE A 487 -7.74 -8.73 -19.34
N ILE A 488 -7.06 -7.66 -18.94
CA ILE A 488 -6.47 -6.68 -19.87
C ILE A 488 -5.35 -7.31 -20.69
N LYS A 489 -4.54 -8.19 -20.09
CA LYS A 489 -3.50 -8.94 -20.80
C LYS A 489 -4.06 -9.85 -21.89
N ASP A 490 -5.18 -10.51 -21.62
CA ASP A 490 -5.77 -11.48 -22.55
C ASP A 490 -6.75 -10.84 -23.56
N ALA A 491 -7.14 -9.58 -23.35
CA ALA A 491 -8.08 -8.87 -24.22
C ALA A 491 -7.53 -8.61 -25.63
N LYS A 492 -8.30 -8.95 -26.66
CA LYS A 492 -7.97 -8.68 -28.07
C LYS A 492 -8.21 -7.23 -28.48
N ASP A 493 -9.20 -6.57 -27.88
CA ASP A 493 -9.46 -5.16 -28.12
C ASP A 493 -8.35 -4.32 -27.46
N PRO A 494 -7.52 -3.60 -28.25
CA PRO A 494 -6.45 -2.77 -27.69
C PRO A 494 -6.97 -1.53 -26.93
N TRP A 495 -8.27 -1.24 -26.99
CA TRP A 495 -8.94 -0.18 -26.23
C TRP A 495 -9.62 -0.68 -24.95
N ALA A 496 -9.54 -1.98 -24.62
CA ALA A 496 -10.29 -2.55 -23.51
C ALA A 496 -10.08 -1.82 -22.18
N GLU A 497 -8.83 -1.51 -21.80
CA GLU A 497 -8.57 -0.81 -20.54
C GLU A 497 -9.18 0.60 -20.54
N PHE A 498 -9.03 1.34 -21.64
CA PHE A 498 -9.66 2.65 -21.82
C PHE A 498 -11.18 2.56 -21.69
N VAL A 499 -11.82 1.66 -22.44
CA VAL A 499 -13.28 1.50 -22.45
C VAL A 499 -13.81 1.18 -21.05
N LEU A 500 -13.16 0.26 -20.34
CA LEU A 500 -13.63 -0.20 -19.03
C LEU A 500 -13.42 0.86 -17.95
N VAL A 501 -12.29 1.56 -17.95
CA VAL A 501 -12.00 2.64 -16.98
C VAL A 501 -12.86 3.87 -17.26
N ASP A 502 -12.98 4.31 -18.52
CA ASP A 502 -13.82 5.45 -18.90
C ASP A 502 -15.30 5.18 -18.63
N ASN A 503 -15.79 3.97 -18.93
CA ASN A 503 -17.16 3.57 -18.57
C ASN A 503 -17.37 3.57 -17.06
N ALA A 504 -16.41 3.02 -16.29
CA ALA A 504 -16.48 3.01 -14.84
C ALA A 504 -16.46 4.42 -14.23
N TYR A 505 -15.71 5.35 -14.83
CA TYR A 505 -15.71 6.76 -14.44
C TYR A 505 -17.05 7.44 -14.75
N ASN A 506 -17.56 7.28 -15.98
CA ASN A 506 -18.80 7.92 -16.43
C ASN A 506 -20.08 7.32 -15.81
N ARG A 507 -20.11 6.01 -15.57
CA ARG A 507 -21.32 5.25 -15.17
C ARG A 507 -21.23 4.60 -13.79
N GLY A 508 -20.07 4.62 -13.16
CA GLY A 508 -19.79 3.95 -11.90
C GLY A 508 -19.43 2.48 -12.06
N VAL A 509 -18.51 2.00 -11.23
CA VAL A 509 -18.00 0.61 -11.26
C VAL A 509 -19.10 -0.44 -11.09
N TYR A 510 -20.08 -0.22 -10.21
CA TYR A 510 -21.15 -1.20 -9.99
C TYR A 510 -22.01 -1.42 -11.25
N GLY A 511 -22.22 -0.39 -12.07
CA GLY A 511 -22.91 -0.53 -13.35
C GLY A 511 -22.14 -1.41 -14.34
N LEU A 512 -20.81 -1.32 -14.32
CA LEU A 512 -19.93 -2.17 -15.12
C LEU A 512 -19.95 -3.63 -14.61
N LEU A 513 -19.86 -3.84 -13.29
CA LEU A 513 -19.87 -5.18 -12.71
C LEU A 513 -21.17 -5.95 -12.99
N GLN A 514 -22.31 -5.25 -13.06
CA GLN A 514 -23.60 -5.84 -13.44
C GLN A 514 -23.64 -6.40 -14.88
N ARG A 515 -22.67 -6.03 -15.74
CA ARG A 515 -22.52 -6.60 -17.09
C ARG A 515 -21.85 -7.98 -17.08
N ASN A 516 -21.29 -8.41 -15.95
CA ASN A 516 -20.65 -9.71 -15.76
C ASN A 516 -19.50 -9.98 -16.75
N LEU A 517 -18.81 -8.92 -17.18
CA LEU A 517 -17.70 -8.95 -18.14
C LEU A 517 -16.51 -9.77 -17.62
N PHE A 518 -16.26 -9.72 -16.32
CA PHE A 518 -15.10 -10.37 -15.72
C PHE A 518 -15.37 -11.82 -15.27
N THR A 519 -16.64 -12.23 -15.32
CA THR A 519 -17.11 -13.54 -14.85
C THR A 519 -17.81 -14.28 -15.98
N THR A 520 -19.15 -14.30 -16.02
CA THR A 520 -19.94 -15.11 -16.97
C THR A 520 -19.59 -14.83 -18.44
N HIS A 521 -19.33 -13.57 -18.78
CA HIS A 521 -19.02 -13.16 -20.15
C HIS A 521 -17.52 -13.00 -20.43
N ARG A 522 -16.63 -13.49 -19.55
CA ARG A 522 -15.18 -13.25 -19.67
C ARG A 522 -14.62 -13.70 -21.00
N GLU A 523 -14.90 -14.93 -21.43
CA GLU A 523 -14.37 -15.45 -22.69
C GLU A 523 -14.85 -14.63 -23.89
N GLN A 524 -16.10 -14.18 -23.90
CA GLN A 524 -16.63 -13.32 -24.96
C GLN A 524 -15.95 -11.95 -24.94
N ALA A 525 -15.81 -11.35 -23.75
CA ALA A 525 -15.26 -10.02 -23.56
C ALA A 525 -13.76 -9.93 -23.90
N ILE A 526 -12.95 -10.94 -23.57
CA ILE A 526 -11.54 -10.95 -23.96
C ILE A 526 -11.33 -11.25 -25.46
N ASN A 527 -12.30 -11.90 -26.12
CA ASN A 527 -12.16 -12.33 -27.52
C ASN A 527 -12.76 -11.37 -28.56
N THR A 528 -13.53 -10.36 -28.15
CA THR A 528 -14.03 -9.34 -29.07
C THR A 528 -12.92 -8.35 -29.45
N ASN A 529 -13.01 -7.78 -30.67
CA ASN A 529 -12.12 -6.72 -31.13
C ASN A 529 -12.65 -5.32 -30.78
N ASP A 530 -13.90 -5.23 -30.31
CA ASP A 530 -14.56 -4.00 -29.90
C ASP A 530 -15.47 -4.32 -28.71
N ILE A 531 -14.94 -4.19 -27.50
CA ILE A 531 -15.67 -4.49 -26.27
C ILE A 531 -16.77 -3.46 -26.01
N ASN A 532 -16.60 -2.24 -26.51
CA ASN A 532 -17.59 -1.18 -26.39
C ASN A 532 -18.86 -1.51 -27.17
N ALA A 533 -18.72 -1.87 -28.46
CA ALA A 533 -19.85 -2.23 -29.31
C ALA A 533 -20.54 -3.52 -28.83
N GLU A 534 -19.77 -4.54 -28.47
CA GLU A 534 -20.30 -5.84 -28.05
C GLU A 534 -21.13 -5.73 -26.75
N PHE A 535 -20.70 -4.91 -25.79
CA PHE A 535 -21.34 -4.80 -24.47
C PHE A 535 -22.09 -3.48 -24.23
N GLN A 536 -22.22 -2.64 -25.26
CA GLN A 536 -22.95 -1.36 -25.21
C GLN A 536 -22.42 -0.43 -24.10
N LEU A 537 -21.11 -0.21 -24.10
CA LEU A 537 -20.41 0.53 -23.05
C LEU A 537 -20.24 2.03 -23.36
N SER A 538 -20.87 2.56 -24.43
CA SER A 538 -20.65 3.91 -24.96
C SER A 538 -20.80 5.04 -23.94
N GLY A 539 -21.46 4.81 -22.81
CA GLY A 539 -21.68 5.80 -21.77
C GLY A 539 -22.74 6.83 -22.17
N PHE A 540 -22.83 7.93 -21.42
CA PHE A 540 -23.81 8.97 -21.73
C PHE A 540 -23.41 9.78 -22.98
N ALA A 541 -24.33 9.87 -23.95
CA ALA A 541 -24.13 10.62 -25.20
C ALA A 541 -22.85 10.23 -25.97
N ASN A 542 -22.55 8.92 -26.07
CA ASN A 542 -21.37 8.38 -26.76
C ASN A 542 -20.05 8.88 -26.15
N HIS A 543 -19.92 8.82 -24.83
CA HIS A 543 -18.77 9.28 -24.06
C HIS A 543 -17.45 8.68 -24.59
N ILE A 544 -17.40 7.36 -24.73
CA ILE A 544 -16.23 6.60 -25.18
C ILE A 544 -15.83 7.02 -26.60
N GLU A 545 -16.78 7.12 -27.52
CA GLU A 545 -16.52 7.43 -28.92
C GLU A 545 -16.03 8.86 -29.10
N ASN A 546 -16.58 9.82 -28.34
CA ASN A 546 -16.11 11.20 -28.39
C ASN A 546 -14.63 11.30 -27.98
N ILE A 547 -14.28 10.68 -26.85
CA ILE A 547 -12.94 10.77 -26.29
C ILE A 547 -11.93 9.98 -27.12
N SER A 548 -12.25 8.75 -27.54
CA SER A 548 -11.36 7.95 -28.40
C SER A 548 -11.09 8.62 -29.76
N ASN A 549 -12.07 9.30 -30.35
CA ASN A 549 -11.85 10.10 -31.56
C ASN A 549 -10.90 11.26 -31.30
N VAL A 550 -11.03 11.98 -30.19
CA VAL A 550 -10.07 13.03 -29.80
C VAL A 550 -8.67 12.46 -29.64
N ILE A 551 -8.51 11.35 -28.90
CA ILE A 551 -7.21 10.68 -28.71
C ILE A 551 -6.56 10.35 -30.06
N ASN A 552 -7.31 9.72 -30.96
CA ASN A 552 -6.80 9.29 -32.26
C ASN A 552 -6.35 10.45 -33.15
N GLU A 553 -7.10 11.54 -33.19
CA GLU A 553 -6.77 12.68 -34.04
C GLU A 553 -5.62 13.52 -33.46
N MET A 554 -5.58 13.70 -32.14
CA MET A 554 -4.45 14.34 -31.47
C MET A 554 -3.16 13.55 -31.63
N ASP A 555 -3.21 12.21 -31.54
CA ASP A 555 -2.03 11.35 -31.71
C ASP A 555 -1.48 11.36 -33.15
N LYS A 556 -2.31 11.68 -34.17
CA LYS A 556 -1.87 11.80 -35.57
C LYS A 556 -1.25 13.15 -35.91
N GLU A 557 -1.62 14.19 -35.17
CA GLU A 557 -1.23 15.56 -35.47
C GLU A 557 0.27 15.77 -35.18
N THR A 558 1.02 16.16 -36.20
CA THR A 558 2.48 16.32 -36.16
C THR A 558 2.95 17.69 -36.61
N SER A 559 2.04 18.53 -37.11
CA SER A 559 2.33 19.85 -37.67
C SER A 559 1.97 20.98 -36.70
N ASN A 560 0.88 20.84 -35.95
CA ASN A 560 0.42 21.82 -34.99
C ASN A 560 0.51 21.25 -33.57
N ILE A 561 1.61 21.53 -32.87
CA ILE A 561 1.85 21.06 -31.50
C ILE A 561 1.76 22.24 -30.55
N TYR A 562 1.00 22.07 -29.47
CA TYR A 562 0.90 23.07 -28.43
C TYR A 562 2.27 23.38 -27.82
N ASP A 563 2.52 24.66 -27.62
CA ASP A 563 3.62 25.18 -26.82
C ASP A 563 3.21 26.52 -26.21
N ALA A 564 3.83 26.89 -25.10
CA ALA A 564 3.60 28.13 -24.39
C ALA A 564 4.90 28.62 -23.77
N LYS A 565 5.04 29.94 -23.64
CA LYS A 565 6.12 30.56 -22.90
C LYS A 565 5.72 30.66 -21.44
N ILE A 566 6.50 30.06 -20.56
CA ILE A 566 6.24 30.06 -19.13
C ILE A 566 7.26 30.97 -18.43
N THR A 567 6.76 31.94 -17.69
CA THR A 567 7.55 32.81 -16.81
C THR A 567 7.76 32.16 -15.45
N TRP A 568 8.74 32.66 -14.70
CA TRP A 568 8.92 32.21 -13.32
C TRP A 568 7.70 32.52 -12.42
N SER A 569 7.00 33.64 -12.66
CA SER A 569 5.82 33.99 -11.86
C SER A 569 4.69 32.97 -12.07
N GLU A 570 4.52 32.46 -13.30
CA GLU A 570 3.56 31.39 -13.58
C GLU A 570 3.99 30.07 -12.95
N MET A 571 5.30 29.75 -12.94
CA MET A 571 5.82 28.61 -12.20
C MET A 571 5.55 28.72 -10.69
N GLU A 572 5.65 29.91 -10.09
CA GLU A 572 5.32 30.13 -8.68
C GLU A 572 3.84 29.87 -8.39
N ASN A 573 2.94 30.39 -9.23
CA ASN A 573 1.50 30.14 -9.13
C ASN A 573 1.19 28.63 -9.32
N TYR A 574 1.87 27.97 -10.24
CA TYR A 574 1.78 26.52 -10.43
C TYR A 574 2.17 25.76 -9.15
N PHE A 575 3.28 26.13 -8.51
CA PHE A 575 3.71 25.48 -7.27
C PHE A 575 2.73 25.68 -6.12
N ASP A 576 2.07 26.83 -6.02
CA ASP A 576 1.08 27.08 -4.99
C ASP A 576 -0.14 26.14 -5.14
N GLU A 577 -0.57 25.90 -6.39
CA GLU A 577 -1.67 24.97 -6.66
C GLU A 577 -1.23 23.50 -6.58
N PHE A 578 0.01 23.18 -6.97
CA PHE A 578 0.56 21.82 -6.84
C PHE A 578 0.81 21.43 -5.37
N ARG A 579 1.24 22.37 -4.52
CA ARG A 579 1.49 22.14 -3.08
C ARG A 579 0.25 21.64 -2.33
N LYS A 580 -0.96 21.94 -2.82
CA LYS A 580 -2.21 21.46 -2.25
C LYS A 580 -2.26 19.94 -2.07
N PHE A 581 -1.68 19.19 -3.02
CA PHE A 581 -1.67 17.72 -2.99
C PHE A 581 -0.64 17.10 -2.03
N TYR A 582 0.11 17.95 -1.33
CA TYR A 582 1.08 17.57 -0.30
C TYR A 582 0.76 18.28 1.04
N GLY A 583 -0.52 18.56 1.28
CA GLY A 583 -1.01 19.33 2.42
C GLY A 583 -0.82 18.67 3.79
N ASN A 584 -0.44 17.39 3.85
CA ASN A 584 -0.08 16.71 5.10
C ASN A 584 1.38 16.96 5.54
N GLY A 585 2.14 17.74 4.77
CA GLY A 585 3.49 18.17 5.15
C GLY A 585 4.61 17.20 4.75
N THR A 586 4.38 16.32 3.79
CA THR A 586 5.44 15.54 3.13
C THR A 586 5.41 15.86 1.62
N PRO A 587 6.44 16.51 1.06
CA PRO A 587 7.66 16.98 1.73
C PRO A 587 7.39 18.13 2.72
N SER A 588 8.30 18.34 3.67
CA SER A 588 8.23 19.46 4.63
C SER A 588 8.35 20.82 3.92
N ASP A 589 8.00 21.91 4.60
CA ASP A 589 8.12 23.26 4.02
C ASP A 589 9.57 23.63 3.69
N SER A 590 10.54 23.14 4.46
CA SER A 590 11.96 23.35 4.15
C SER A 590 12.36 22.62 2.87
N GLU A 591 11.96 21.35 2.72
CA GLU A 591 12.25 20.57 1.52
C GLU A 591 11.53 21.13 0.29
N TRP A 592 10.31 21.67 0.46
CA TRP A 592 9.59 22.35 -0.63
C TRP A 592 10.28 23.64 -1.06
N ASN A 593 10.84 24.40 -0.12
CA ASN A 593 11.61 25.61 -0.43
C ASN A 593 12.92 25.26 -1.14
N ASP A 594 13.63 24.21 -0.69
CA ASP A 594 14.83 23.70 -1.37
C ASP A 594 14.49 23.23 -2.79
N MET A 595 13.39 22.50 -2.96
CA MET A 595 12.87 22.10 -4.27
C MET A 595 12.64 23.32 -5.18
N LYS A 596 11.90 24.34 -4.71
CA LYS A 596 11.67 25.57 -5.49
C LYS A 596 12.98 26.27 -5.84
N SER A 597 13.98 26.25 -4.96
CA SER A 597 15.30 26.82 -5.24
C SER A 597 16.01 26.09 -6.38
N ASP A 598 16.02 24.75 -6.35
CA ASP A 598 16.64 23.95 -7.41
C ASP A 598 15.90 24.08 -8.74
N VAL A 599 14.57 24.09 -8.71
CA VAL A 599 13.76 24.33 -9.92
C VAL A 599 14.01 25.74 -10.46
N LYS A 600 14.18 26.76 -9.61
CA LYS A 600 14.53 28.12 -10.06
C LYS A 600 15.88 28.13 -10.79
N ARG A 601 16.90 27.50 -10.22
CA ARG A 601 18.23 27.42 -10.84
C ARG A 601 18.18 26.68 -12.18
N ALA A 602 17.41 25.60 -12.25
CA ALA A 602 17.17 24.89 -13.51
C ALA A 602 16.39 25.74 -14.53
N PHE A 603 15.36 26.45 -14.10
CA PHE A 603 14.59 27.40 -14.93
C PHE A 603 15.51 28.46 -15.53
N ASP A 604 16.37 29.08 -14.71
CA ASP A 604 17.27 30.13 -15.17
C ASP A 604 18.22 29.60 -16.25
N ILE A 605 18.81 28.41 -16.06
CA ILE A 605 19.68 27.74 -17.04
C ILE A 605 18.93 27.43 -18.35
N LEU A 606 17.75 26.82 -18.28
CA LEU A 606 16.97 26.45 -19.48
C LEU A 606 16.46 27.71 -20.23
N SER A 607 16.13 28.78 -19.50
CA SER A 607 15.66 30.03 -20.09
C SER A 607 16.72 30.76 -20.94
N GLU A 608 18.01 30.48 -20.72
CA GLU A 608 19.10 31.05 -21.53
C GLU A 608 18.98 30.65 -23.01
N HIS A 609 18.43 29.46 -23.31
CA HIS A 609 18.20 29.01 -24.69
C HIS A 609 17.24 29.94 -25.45
N TRP A 610 16.19 30.42 -24.78
CA TRP A 610 15.12 31.24 -25.38
C TRP A 610 15.45 32.74 -25.37
N GLY A 611 16.28 33.19 -24.43
CA GLY A 611 16.85 34.54 -24.39
C GLY A 611 15.89 35.66 -23.98
N ASP A 612 14.65 35.33 -23.59
CA ASP A 612 13.64 36.28 -23.14
C ASP A 612 13.19 36.07 -21.67
N GLY A 613 13.91 35.21 -20.94
CA GLY A 613 13.62 34.91 -19.53
C GLY A 613 12.43 33.98 -19.32
N THR A 614 11.96 33.31 -20.38
CA THR A 614 10.93 32.28 -20.33
C THR A 614 11.48 30.90 -20.66
N ILE A 615 10.73 29.86 -20.31
CA ILE A 615 10.96 28.49 -20.77
C ILE A 615 9.81 28.05 -21.68
N SER A 616 10.04 27.00 -22.48
CA SER A 616 8.98 26.36 -23.26
C SER A 616 8.25 25.32 -22.42
N TYR A 617 6.92 25.35 -22.47
CA TYR A 617 6.10 24.27 -21.95
C TYR A 617 6.44 22.92 -22.60
N ARG A 618 6.50 22.88 -23.94
CA ARG A 618 6.73 21.63 -24.68
C ARG A 618 8.08 21.00 -24.36
N TYR A 619 9.14 21.82 -24.32
CA TYR A 619 10.52 21.32 -24.23
C TYR A 619 11.01 21.20 -22.79
N ASP A 620 10.74 22.21 -21.95
CA ASP A 620 11.46 22.37 -20.69
C ASP A 620 10.64 21.98 -19.45
N PHE A 621 9.31 22.05 -19.51
CA PHE A 621 8.46 21.87 -18.33
C PHE A 621 8.63 20.49 -17.67
N LEU A 622 8.69 19.39 -18.45
CA LEU A 622 8.92 18.06 -17.88
C LEU A 622 10.27 17.96 -17.18
N THR A 623 11.30 18.66 -17.65
CA THR A 623 12.61 18.66 -16.97
C THR A 623 12.53 19.40 -15.65
N LEU A 624 11.86 20.55 -15.59
CA LEU A 624 11.62 21.27 -14.34
C LEU A 624 10.76 20.47 -13.36
N LEU A 625 9.74 19.78 -13.85
CA LEU A 625 8.93 18.87 -13.05
C LEU A 625 9.78 17.72 -12.50
N ARG A 626 10.63 17.10 -13.32
CA ARG A 626 11.54 16.04 -12.86
C ARG A 626 12.54 16.52 -11.83
N VAL A 627 12.98 17.79 -11.86
CA VAL A 627 13.76 18.41 -10.78
C VAL A 627 12.92 18.51 -9.50
N ALA A 628 11.67 18.96 -9.61
CA ALA A 628 10.75 19.02 -8.48
C ALA A 628 10.50 17.63 -7.86
N GLU A 629 10.29 16.61 -8.70
CA GLU A 629 10.00 15.24 -8.31
C GLU A 629 11.08 14.60 -7.44
N GLN A 630 12.34 15.04 -7.56
CA GLN A 630 13.43 14.53 -6.72
C GLN A 630 13.19 14.83 -5.23
N TYR A 631 12.38 15.84 -4.92
CA TYR A 631 12.01 16.24 -3.56
C TYR A 631 10.65 15.70 -3.12
N LEU A 632 9.87 15.10 -4.02
CA LEU A 632 8.62 14.45 -3.68
C LEU A 632 8.88 13.09 -3.01
N PRO A 633 7.88 12.50 -2.34
CA PRO A 633 8.01 11.16 -1.79
C PRO A 633 8.39 10.12 -2.86
N GLU A 634 9.24 9.16 -2.49
CA GLU A 634 9.78 8.15 -3.41
C GLU A 634 8.68 7.34 -4.11
N ASP A 635 7.67 6.91 -3.35
CA ASP A 635 6.47 6.29 -3.91
C ASP A 635 5.49 7.36 -4.36
N LYS A 636 5.50 7.67 -5.66
CA LYS A 636 4.60 8.66 -6.27
C LYS A 636 3.15 8.18 -6.33
N HIS A 637 2.88 6.90 -6.08
CA HIS A 637 1.55 6.27 -6.19
C HIS A 637 1.15 5.60 -4.86
N PRO A 638 0.92 6.38 -3.78
CA PRO A 638 0.46 5.85 -2.50
C PRO A 638 -0.72 4.91 -2.67
N ASN A 639 -0.79 3.87 -1.84
CA ASN A 639 -1.89 2.92 -1.90
C ASN A 639 -3.21 3.58 -1.49
N PRO A 640 -4.30 3.40 -2.25
CA PRO A 640 -5.61 3.71 -1.71
C PRO A 640 -5.89 2.85 -0.47
N THR A 641 -6.42 3.48 0.58
CA THR A 641 -6.59 2.87 1.91
C THR A 641 -7.78 3.43 2.66
N GLY A 642 -7.97 3.02 3.92
CA GLY A 642 -9.03 3.45 4.79
C GLY A 642 -10.27 2.55 4.77
N PRO A 643 -11.24 2.80 5.68
CA PRO A 643 -12.47 2.00 5.79
C PRO A 643 -13.29 1.97 4.51
N SER A 644 -13.48 3.13 3.88
CA SER A 644 -14.29 3.28 2.66
C SER A 644 -13.76 2.40 1.52
N TRP A 645 -12.44 2.35 1.35
CA TRP A 645 -11.77 1.52 0.36
C TRP A 645 -12.01 0.02 0.59
N ILE A 646 -11.83 -0.43 1.83
CA ILE A 646 -12.06 -1.83 2.23
C ILE A 646 -13.52 -2.22 1.96
N GLU A 647 -14.46 -1.40 2.40
CA GLU A 647 -15.90 -1.65 2.25
C GLU A 647 -16.32 -1.73 0.78
N GLN A 648 -15.84 -0.80 -0.06
CA GLN A 648 -16.15 -0.79 -1.48
C GLN A 648 -15.58 -2.00 -2.21
N ILE A 649 -14.33 -2.41 -1.93
CA ILE A 649 -13.76 -3.61 -2.55
C ILE A 649 -14.49 -4.86 -2.11
N VAL A 650 -14.78 -5.02 -0.81
CA VAL A 650 -15.54 -6.19 -0.33
C VAL A 650 -16.91 -6.26 -0.98
N SER A 651 -17.63 -5.14 -1.04
CA SER A 651 -18.94 -5.02 -1.68
C SER A 651 -18.88 -5.34 -3.18
N ALA A 652 -17.96 -4.71 -3.91
CA ALA A 652 -17.77 -4.93 -5.34
C ALA A 652 -17.33 -6.36 -5.66
N ASN A 653 -16.45 -6.95 -4.84
CA ASN A 653 -16.02 -8.34 -5.00
C ASN A 653 -17.19 -9.33 -4.81
N ASN A 654 -18.08 -9.06 -3.85
CA ASN A 654 -19.30 -9.85 -3.66
C ASN A 654 -20.27 -9.68 -4.84
N GLN A 655 -20.40 -8.46 -5.39
CA GLN A 655 -21.20 -8.20 -6.59
C GLN A 655 -20.64 -8.96 -7.80
N ALA A 656 -19.32 -8.97 -7.99
CA ALA A 656 -18.67 -9.72 -9.05
C ALA A 656 -18.88 -11.24 -8.90
N ALA A 657 -18.85 -11.77 -7.66
CA ALA A 657 -19.10 -13.20 -7.39
C ALA A 657 -20.55 -13.64 -7.62
N SER A 658 -21.52 -12.75 -7.36
CA SER A 658 -22.95 -13.07 -7.36
C SER A 658 -23.64 -12.94 -8.72
N ALA A 659 -22.88 -12.61 -9.76
CA ALA A 659 -23.30 -12.68 -11.16
C ALA A 659 -23.79 -14.10 -11.49
N PRO A 660 -25.08 -14.32 -11.79
CA PRO A 660 -25.60 -15.66 -11.99
C PRO A 660 -24.95 -16.32 -13.20
N SER A 661 -24.49 -17.57 -13.00
CA SER A 661 -24.39 -18.54 -14.09
C SER A 661 -25.82 -18.85 -14.55
N LYS A 662 -26.28 -18.22 -15.62
CA LYS A 662 -27.48 -18.64 -16.33
C LYS A 662 -27.20 -18.74 -17.81
#